data_AF-G0USP2-F1
#
_entry.id   AF-G0USP2-F1
#
_cell.length_a   1.000
_cell.length_b   1.000
_cell.length_c   1.000
_cell.angle_alpha   90.00
_cell.angle_beta   90.00
_cell.angle_gamma   90.00
#
_symmetry.space_group_name_H-M   'P 1'
#
loop_
_entity.id
_entity.type
_entity.pdbx_description
1 polymer ?
#
loop_
_entity_poly.entity_id
_entity_poly.type
_entity_poly.pdbx_seq_one_letter_code
_entity_poly.pdbx_strand_id
1 'polypeptide(L)'
;MKFVSHPNIVKLKEVIDDTESHKVYVIMEYCVNGPVHIHGDPPLPMEKVRRYGNNILAGLQHLHAQYLFHWDIKPANCLVDAEDVAKIADFGACGHSSRGRSFGGTPAYSCPEQFAGAHVTGDVADSWAFAMTLYQMSHGTLAYSVTCIGNLRDSLLDPTPLPIRKDLEPELHDLLSQMLDKDVSKRLMLNEAVQHPYFAESLGQPPTSESPNELCGASIEDLYARAQEAVLRGKRVGQYFHGVPSIRRMRQMMVRDIATCEAEDMDDTLVDGFELTSMESNPRFVANPADEEEVREIVNSFLQDSTREMVRIEDIFMPSMHPFIADTAASLVKLCLTNNRLFTMEGVDFSKFQHLRTLYVTKNALKFFPVEVIAAPQLTYLDLSYNSIVDVPTALSEARMLRTLCLNHNQIRHVGGDENGMSVFSGPSMQKVLLSANPLAHLPAEIVTCPAVELTVDDAPSLLEEWYTMVNCTTYVNIRWNDIYPCRVYPEVPLFVASKSVKLYNLTMLEALDVRNVVLLQFKSWIPVGEVEAGDMEMHLQALQRGVAKSVANDGNSISQMRSTRRTVVCNGEMFPVPQIFSKSVTRFLHSYFVMDEEPADQASVYNALRNYLTTRLSRKESVVVFVDERKASQMTRDTIVAVLCEVLTEAMGSEVTLGCCLNDVVDAIRGIYV
;
A
#
# COMPACT_ATOMS: atom_id res chain seq x y z
N MET A 1 -14.38 8.10 8.59
CA MET A 1 -15.21 8.56 9.73
C MET A 1 -15.48 10.07 9.74
N LYS A 2 -14.52 10.99 10.00
CA LYS A 2 -14.80 12.46 10.10
C LYS A 2 -15.59 13.09 8.92
N PHE A 3 -15.49 12.51 7.72
CA PHE A 3 -16.15 12.98 6.50
C PHE A 3 -17.17 11.99 5.89
N VAL A 4 -17.58 10.95 6.63
CA VAL A 4 -18.50 9.90 6.16
C VAL A 4 -19.82 10.00 6.93
N SER A 5 -20.95 10.02 6.22
CA SER A 5 -22.28 10.21 6.84
C SER A 5 -23.38 9.53 6.02
N HIS A 6 -23.92 8.42 6.53
CA HIS A 6 -24.97 7.62 5.90
C HIS A 6 -25.84 6.96 6.99
N PRO A 7 -27.16 6.80 6.84
CA PRO A 7 -28.01 6.15 7.85
C PRO A 7 -27.56 4.72 8.21
N ASN A 8 -26.95 3.98 7.28
CA ASN A 8 -26.41 2.64 7.53
C ASN A 8 -24.91 2.63 7.87
N ILE A 9 -24.37 3.71 8.44
CA ILE A 9 -22.98 3.82 8.92
C ILE A 9 -22.98 4.48 10.30
N VAL A 10 -22.25 3.91 11.27
CA VAL A 10 -22.11 4.48 12.62
C VAL A 10 -21.44 5.86 12.55
N LYS A 11 -22.15 6.90 13.01
CA LYS A 11 -21.65 8.28 12.93
C LYS A 11 -20.63 8.61 14.01
N LEU A 12 -19.50 9.20 13.59
CA LEU A 12 -18.55 9.89 14.48
C LEU A 12 -19.13 11.24 14.91
N LYS A 13 -19.03 11.56 16.21
CA LYS A 13 -19.52 12.82 16.81
C LYS A 13 -18.39 13.76 17.17
N GLU A 14 -17.35 13.25 17.83
CA GLU A 14 -16.25 14.06 18.36
C GLU A 14 -14.95 13.24 18.46
N VAL A 15 -13.80 13.93 18.43
CA VAL A 15 -12.49 13.35 18.76
C VAL A 15 -11.80 14.29 19.73
N ILE A 16 -11.52 13.81 20.95
CA ILE A 16 -10.86 14.58 22.00
C ILE A 16 -9.42 14.06 22.11
N ASP A 17 -8.45 14.92 21.83
CA ASP A 17 -7.02 14.67 22.09
C ASP A 17 -6.69 15.24 23.48
N ASP A 18 -6.68 14.36 24.47
CA ASP A 18 -6.32 14.69 25.84
C ASP A 18 -4.80 14.55 26.00
N THR A 19 -4.10 15.68 25.87
CA THR A 19 -2.63 15.74 25.98
C THR A 19 -2.11 15.63 27.42
N GLU A 20 -2.98 15.62 28.44
CA GLU A 20 -2.59 15.40 29.85
C GLU A 20 -2.78 13.94 30.28
N SER A 21 -3.90 13.29 29.92
CA SER A 21 -4.09 11.84 30.14
C SER A 21 -3.62 10.97 28.97
N HIS A 22 -3.06 11.61 27.94
CA HIS A 22 -2.35 11.03 26.80
C HIS A 22 -3.20 10.07 25.96
N LYS A 23 -4.45 10.45 25.69
CA LYS A 23 -5.47 9.60 25.05
C LYS A 23 -6.27 10.33 24.00
N VAL A 24 -6.60 9.61 22.94
CA VAL A 24 -7.58 10.02 21.93
C VAL A 24 -8.92 9.35 22.23
N TYR A 25 -9.94 10.14 22.57
CA TYR A 25 -11.31 9.63 22.78
C TYR A 25 -12.13 9.83 21.50
N VAL A 26 -12.57 8.72 20.89
CA VAL A 26 -13.34 8.70 19.63
C VAL A 26 -14.83 8.49 19.95
N ILE A 27 -15.62 9.57 19.96
CA ILE A 27 -17.01 9.55 20.43
C ILE A 27 -17.97 9.25 19.27
N MET A 28 -18.75 8.18 19.37
CA MET A 28 -19.59 7.66 18.28
C MET A 28 -21.09 7.59 18.61
N GLU A 29 -21.88 7.25 17.59
CA GLU A 29 -23.25 6.74 17.71
C GLU A 29 -23.29 5.36 18.38
N TYR A 30 -24.35 5.08 19.14
CA TYR A 30 -24.48 3.86 19.93
C TYR A 30 -25.63 2.99 19.40
N CYS A 31 -25.29 1.78 18.97
CA CYS A 31 -26.23 0.81 18.40
C CYS A 31 -26.64 -0.20 19.49
N VAL A 32 -27.80 0.04 20.12
CA VAL A 32 -28.22 -0.65 21.36
C VAL A 32 -28.51 -2.14 21.19
N ASN A 33 -28.90 -2.60 20.00
CA ASN A 33 -29.28 -3.98 19.74
C ASN A 33 -28.09 -4.89 19.38
N GLY A 34 -26.85 -4.37 19.37
CA GLY A 34 -25.65 -5.17 19.13
C GLY A 34 -25.49 -5.63 17.68
N PRO A 35 -24.70 -6.69 17.41
CA PRO A 35 -24.45 -7.18 16.05
C PRO A 35 -25.67 -7.90 15.45
N VAL A 36 -25.81 -7.87 14.11
CA VAL A 36 -26.95 -8.50 13.40
C VAL A 36 -27.08 -10.02 13.62
N HIS A 37 -25.99 -10.72 13.97
CA HIS A 37 -25.99 -12.16 14.30
C HIS A 37 -24.69 -12.56 15.03
N ILE A 38 -24.75 -13.49 16.00
CA ILE A 38 -23.56 -14.06 16.67
C ILE A 38 -23.36 -15.51 16.18
N HIS A 39 -22.11 -15.93 15.95
CA HIS A 39 -21.85 -17.27 15.40
C HIS A 39 -22.31 -18.37 16.37
N GLY A 40 -23.14 -19.30 15.89
CA GLY A 40 -23.72 -20.39 16.69
C GLY A 40 -25.12 -20.09 17.23
N ASP A 41 -25.64 -18.87 17.07
CA ASP A 41 -27.06 -18.59 17.24
C ASP A 41 -27.91 -19.34 16.18
N PRO A 42 -29.21 -19.57 16.44
CA PRO A 42 -30.14 -20.06 15.43
C PRO A 42 -30.23 -19.09 14.22
N PRO A 43 -30.45 -19.61 12.99
CA PRO A 43 -30.62 -18.77 11.80
C PRO A 43 -31.69 -17.68 11.99
N LEU A 44 -31.44 -16.48 11.47
CA LEU A 44 -32.44 -15.41 11.49
C LEU A 44 -33.66 -15.80 10.62
N PRO A 45 -34.86 -15.25 10.92
CA PRO A 45 -35.95 -15.21 9.95
C PRO A 45 -35.49 -14.57 8.64
N MET A 46 -35.86 -15.15 7.48
CA MET A 46 -35.40 -14.69 6.16
C MET A 46 -35.73 -13.21 5.89
N GLU A 47 -36.84 -12.70 6.45
CA GLU A 47 -37.19 -11.28 6.45
C GLU A 47 -36.08 -10.40 7.07
N LYS A 48 -35.52 -10.80 8.23
CA LYS A 48 -34.40 -10.10 8.86
C LYS A 48 -33.11 -10.25 8.05
N VAL A 49 -32.83 -11.44 7.48
CA VAL A 49 -31.68 -11.63 6.57
C VAL A 49 -31.75 -10.65 5.40
N ARG A 50 -32.91 -10.54 4.74
CA ARG A 50 -33.14 -9.62 3.61
C ARG A 50 -33.02 -8.15 4.03
N ARG A 51 -33.68 -7.76 5.11
CA ARG A 51 -33.71 -6.35 5.58
C ARG A 51 -32.33 -5.87 6.06
N TYR A 52 -31.63 -6.66 6.88
CA TYR A 52 -30.26 -6.34 7.29
C TYR A 52 -29.29 -6.42 6.10
N GLY A 53 -29.48 -7.38 5.19
CA GLY A 53 -28.74 -7.47 3.92
C GLY A 53 -28.84 -6.18 3.10
N ASN A 54 -30.06 -5.66 2.87
CA ASN A 54 -30.29 -4.37 2.22
C ASN A 54 -29.60 -3.20 2.92
N ASN A 55 -29.69 -3.12 4.25
CA ASN A 55 -29.06 -2.05 5.03
C ASN A 55 -27.53 -2.08 4.91
N ILE A 56 -26.92 -3.26 5.02
CA ILE A 56 -25.46 -3.45 4.88
C ILE A 56 -25.04 -3.18 3.43
N LEU A 57 -25.81 -3.62 2.44
CA LEU A 57 -25.58 -3.35 1.01
C LEU A 57 -25.58 -1.84 0.72
N ALA A 58 -26.58 -1.10 1.21
CA ALA A 58 -26.65 0.36 1.05
C ALA A 58 -25.47 1.08 1.74
N GLY A 59 -25.08 0.64 2.94
CA GLY A 59 -23.89 1.14 3.63
C GLY A 59 -22.59 0.88 2.85
N LEU A 60 -22.44 -0.32 2.30
CA LEU A 60 -21.29 -0.71 1.46
C LEU A 60 -21.24 0.09 0.16
N GLN A 61 -22.38 0.29 -0.51
CA GLN A 61 -22.44 1.12 -1.71
C GLN A 61 -22.06 2.58 -1.43
N HIS A 62 -22.44 3.16 -0.29
CA HIS A 62 -22.01 4.50 0.10
C HIS A 62 -20.49 4.58 0.30
N LEU A 63 -19.88 3.56 0.90
CA LEU A 63 -18.43 3.48 1.10
C LEU A 63 -17.68 3.28 -0.22
N HIS A 64 -18.11 2.32 -1.04
CA HIS A 64 -17.49 2.00 -2.33
C HIS A 64 -17.60 3.17 -3.32
N ALA A 65 -18.71 3.93 -3.28
CA ALA A 65 -18.86 5.18 -4.04
C ALA A 65 -17.91 6.31 -3.60
N GLN A 66 -17.30 6.21 -2.42
CA GLN A 66 -16.24 7.09 -1.92
C GLN A 66 -14.83 6.45 -2.07
N TYR A 67 -14.72 5.35 -2.81
CA TYR A 67 -13.52 4.50 -2.92
C TYR A 67 -12.98 4.00 -1.57
N LEU A 68 -13.84 3.88 -0.56
CA LEU A 68 -13.54 3.27 0.73
C LEU A 68 -14.01 1.81 0.71
N PHE A 69 -13.08 0.87 0.84
CA PHE A 69 -13.39 -0.55 1.02
C PHE A 69 -13.21 -0.91 2.50
N HIS A 70 -14.11 -1.72 3.05
CA HIS A 70 -14.17 -1.99 4.50
C HIS A 70 -13.14 -3.03 4.94
N TRP A 71 -12.91 -4.06 4.11
CA TRP A 71 -11.98 -5.18 4.32
C TRP A 71 -12.32 -6.13 5.47
N ASP A 72 -13.37 -5.89 6.26
CA ASP A 72 -13.76 -6.75 7.38
C ASP A 72 -15.28 -6.79 7.61
N ILE A 73 -16.04 -6.93 6.52
CA ILE A 73 -17.50 -7.13 6.58
C ILE A 73 -17.81 -8.50 7.20
N LYS A 74 -18.46 -8.45 8.36
CA LYS A 74 -18.93 -9.62 9.11
C LYS A 74 -20.12 -9.21 9.98
N PRO A 75 -20.95 -10.15 10.45
CA PRO A 75 -22.07 -9.86 11.35
C PRO A 75 -21.69 -9.04 12.61
N ALA A 76 -20.48 -9.23 13.14
CA ALA A 76 -20.00 -8.48 14.31
C ALA A 76 -19.75 -6.98 14.04
N ASN A 77 -19.40 -6.61 12.80
CA ASN A 77 -19.14 -5.22 12.38
C ASN A 77 -20.39 -4.57 11.77
N CYS A 78 -21.53 -5.26 11.76
CA CYS A 78 -22.82 -4.74 11.33
C CYS A 78 -23.73 -4.68 12.57
N LEU A 79 -23.82 -3.50 13.18
CA LEU A 79 -24.57 -3.28 14.42
C LEU A 79 -26.00 -2.83 14.15
N VAL A 80 -26.91 -2.97 15.10
CA VAL A 80 -28.33 -2.60 14.98
C VAL A 80 -28.69 -1.51 15.98
N ASP A 81 -29.29 -0.42 15.49
CA ASP A 81 -29.76 0.70 16.32
C ASP A 81 -31.09 0.38 17.05
N ALA A 82 -31.67 1.37 17.74
CA ALA A 82 -32.92 1.17 18.49
C ALA A 82 -34.13 1.00 17.55
N GLU A 83 -34.00 1.47 16.31
CA GLU A 83 -34.97 1.49 15.23
C GLU A 83 -34.95 0.18 14.39
N ASP A 84 -34.15 -0.82 14.79
CA ASP A 84 -33.96 -2.12 14.12
C ASP A 84 -33.34 -2.00 12.70
N VAL A 85 -32.54 -0.95 12.48
CA VAL A 85 -31.77 -0.67 11.26
C VAL A 85 -30.32 -1.12 11.45
N ALA A 86 -29.78 -1.88 10.48
CA ALA A 86 -28.36 -2.27 10.52
C ALA A 86 -27.44 -1.14 10.02
N LYS A 87 -26.29 -0.97 10.69
CA LYS A 87 -25.26 0.04 10.41
C LYS A 87 -23.88 -0.59 10.41
N ILE A 88 -23.06 -0.22 9.45
CA ILE A 88 -21.67 -0.63 9.36
C ILE A 88 -20.85 0.15 10.42
N ALA A 89 -20.07 -0.60 11.18
CA ALA A 89 -19.21 -0.15 12.27
C ALA A 89 -17.78 -0.67 12.08
N ASP A 90 -16.88 -0.28 12.99
CA ASP A 90 -15.45 -0.61 13.00
C ASP A 90 -14.73 -0.37 11.66
N PHE A 91 -14.24 0.86 11.50
CA PHE A 91 -13.49 1.27 10.32
C PHE A 91 -11.98 1.02 10.42
N GLY A 92 -11.50 0.22 11.38
CA GLY A 92 -10.07 0.01 11.62
C GLY A 92 -9.29 -0.62 10.45
N ALA A 93 -9.95 -1.46 9.63
CA ALA A 93 -9.36 -2.08 8.43
C ALA A 93 -9.58 -1.28 7.12
N CYS A 94 -10.44 -0.26 7.18
CA CYS A 94 -11.00 0.44 6.02
C CYS A 94 -9.97 1.34 5.30
N GLY A 95 -10.01 1.40 3.97
CA GLY A 95 -9.18 2.35 3.23
C GLY A 95 -9.21 2.23 1.71
N HIS A 96 -8.57 3.22 1.05
CA HIS A 96 -8.61 3.45 -0.40
C HIS A 96 -7.72 2.51 -1.26
N SER A 97 -7.26 1.37 -0.72
CA SER A 97 -6.26 0.53 -1.40
C SER A 97 -6.88 -0.36 -2.49
N SER A 98 -7.01 0.17 -3.70
CA SER A 98 -7.26 -0.64 -4.91
C SER A 98 -6.04 -1.47 -5.36
N ARG A 99 -4.86 -1.29 -4.73
CA ARG A 99 -3.72 -2.20 -4.87
C ARG A 99 -3.93 -3.42 -3.97
N GLY A 100 -3.93 -4.61 -4.57
CA GLY A 100 -4.48 -5.78 -3.92
C GLY A 100 -3.67 -6.32 -2.75
N ARG A 101 -4.35 -6.59 -1.63
CA ARG A 101 -3.77 -7.17 -0.40
C ARG A 101 -3.79 -8.69 -0.51
N SER A 102 -2.72 -9.36 -0.07
CA SER A 102 -2.69 -10.84 0.01
C SER A 102 -3.52 -11.38 1.16
N PHE A 103 -3.58 -10.66 2.30
CA PHE A 103 -4.45 -10.97 3.42
C PHE A 103 -4.95 -9.70 4.12
N GLY A 104 -6.13 -9.78 4.73
CA GLY A 104 -6.80 -8.72 5.47
C GLY A 104 -8.24 -9.13 5.77
N GLY A 105 -8.75 -8.68 6.93
CA GLY A 105 -10.07 -9.07 7.44
C GLY A 105 -10.09 -10.39 8.20
N THR A 106 -11.27 -10.73 8.72
CA THR A 106 -11.53 -11.96 9.49
C THR A 106 -11.52 -13.18 8.55
N PRO A 107 -10.59 -14.17 8.71
CA PRO A 107 -10.38 -15.24 7.71
C PRO A 107 -11.61 -16.08 7.34
N ALA A 108 -12.60 -16.17 8.23
CA ALA A 108 -13.89 -16.82 7.99
C ALA A 108 -14.73 -16.17 6.87
N TYR A 109 -14.44 -14.91 6.55
CA TYR A 109 -15.11 -14.06 5.55
C TYR A 109 -14.15 -13.65 4.42
N SER A 110 -12.92 -14.19 4.40
CA SER A 110 -11.94 -13.98 3.32
C SER A 110 -12.21 -14.88 2.11
N CYS A 111 -11.90 -14.40 0.92
CA CYS A 111 -12.19 -15.06 -0.35
C CYS A 111 -11.06 -16.04 -0.79
N PRO A 112 -11.36 -17.07 -1.62
CA PRO A 112 -10.39 -18.10 -2.03
C PRO A 112 -9.07 -17.55 -2.59
N GLU A 113 -9.13 -16.48 -3.35
CA GLU A 113 -7.98 -15.85 -3.99
C GLU A 113 -7.02 -15.17 -2.99
N GLN A 114 -7.48 -14.73 -1.81
CA GLN A 114 -6.59 -14.32 -0.71
C GLN A 114 -5.80 -15.54 -0.20
N PHE A 115 -6.48 -16.68 -0.01
CA PHE A 115 -5.87 -17.96 0.36
C PHE A 115 -4.95 -18.57 -0.72
N ALA A 116 -5.12 -18.16 -1.98
CA ALA A 116 -4.22 -18.48 -3.08
C ALA A 116 -2.96 -17.58 -3.15
N GLY A 117 -2.91 -16.49 -2.34
CA GLY A 117 -1.82 -15.51 -2.37
C GLY A 117 -1.88 -14.53 -3.54
N ALA A 118 -3.04 -14.38 -4.19
CA ALA A 118 -3.23 -13.39 -5.25
C ALA A 118 -3.28 -11.95 -4.68
N HIS A 119 -3.14 -10.96 -5.57
CA HIS A 119 -3.43 -9.56 -5.22
C HIS A 119 -4.93 -9.30 -5.40
N VAL A 120 -5.66 -9.23 -4.28
CA VAL A 120 -7.13 -9.12 -4.27
C VAL A 120 -7.56 -7.69 -3.94
N THR A 121 -8.50 -7.14 -4.70
CA THR A 121 -9.03 -5.77 -4.51
C THR A 121 -10.16 -5.72 -3.48
N GLY A 122 -10.41 -4.53 -2.91
CA GLY A 122 -11.33 -4.38 -1.79
C GLY A 122 -12.80 -4.64 -2.12
N ASP A 123 -13.23 -4.36 -3.35
CA ASP A 123 -14.54 -4.69 -3.90
C ASP A 123 -14.77 -6.21 -3.97
N VAL A 124 -13.75 -6.97 -4.36
CA VAL A 124 -13.79 -8.44 -4.47
C VAL A 124 -13.83 -9.08 -3.08
N ALA A 125 -13.03 -8.55 -2.14
CA ALA A 125 -13.03 -8.99 -0.75
C ALA A 125 -14.37 -8.68 -0.05
N ASP A 126 -14.84 -7.42 -0.11
CA ASP A 126 -16.11 -7.01 0.51
C ASP A 126 -17.32 -7.74 -0.09
N SER A 127 -17.32 -8.05 -1.40
CA SER A 127 -18.42 -8.79 -2.04
C SER A 127 -18.56 -10.22 -1.52
N TRP A 128 -17.44 -10.94 -1.39
CA TRP A 128 -17.43 -12.28 -0.79
C TRP A 128 -17.76 -12.22 0.71
N ALA A 129 -17.21 -11.26 1.44
CA ALA A 129 -17.43 -11.08 2.87
C ALA A 129 -18.91 -10.73 3.20
N PHE A 130 -19.56 -9.93 2.35
CA PHE A 130 -21.01 -9.68 2.39
C PHE A 130 -21.82 -10.96 2.13
N ALA A 131 -21.47 -11.74 1.12
CA ALA A 131 -22.16 -13.01 0.83
C ALA A 131 -21.98 -14.04 1.96
N MET A 132 -20.80 -14.12 2.57
CA MET A 132 -20.55 -14.93 3.78
C MET A 132 -21.30 -14.40 5.02
N THR A 133 -21.52 -13.09 5.10
CA THR A 133 -22.37 -12.44 6.13
C THR A 133 -23.84 -12.84 5.97
N LEU A 134 -24.38 -12.79 4.75
CA LEU A 134 -25.71 -13.31 4.41
C LEU A 134 -25.82 -14.82 4.67
N TYR A 135 -24.77 -15.59 4.33
CA TYR A 135 -24.70 -17.02 4.60
C TYR A 135 -24.84 -17.29 6.10
N GLN A 136 -24.03 -16.66 6.96
CA GLN A 136 -24.11 -16.93 8.41
C GLN A 136 -25.48 -16.52 8.98
N MET A 137 -26.01 -15.34 8.62
CA MET A 137 -27.35 -14.91 9.07
C MET A 137 -28.46 -15.89 8.65
N SER A 138 -28.33 -16.54 7.49
CA SER A 138 -29.30 -17.51 6.97
C SER A 138 -29.03 -18.97 7.36
N HIS A 139 -27.88 -19.30 7.95
CA HIS A 139 -27.50 -20.67 8.32
C HIS A 139 -27.19 -20.86 9.82
N GLY A 140 -27.06 -19.79 10.60
CA GLY A 140 -26.60 -19.81 12.01
C GLY A 140 -25.09 -20.07 12.16
N THR A 141 -24.51 -20.79 11.20
CA THR A 141 -23.12 -21.25 11.16
C THR A 141 -22.44 -20.86 9.84
N LEU A 142 -21.15 -21.18 9.72
CA LEU A 142 -20.35 -20.95 8.51
C LEU A 142 -20.29 -22.21 7.64
N ALA A 143 -20.08 -22.03 6.33
CA ALA A 143 -20.00 -23.12 5.36
C ALA A 143 -18.85 -24.11 5.60
N TYR A 144 -17.75 -23.63 6.20
CA TYR A 144 -16.55 -24.40 6.50
C TYR A 144 -16.09 -24.16 7.94
N SER A 145 -15.43 -25.16 8.53
CA SER A 145 -14.91 -25.03 9.90
C SER A 145 -13.67 -24.14 9.95
N VAL A 146 -13.70 -23.12 10.79
CA VAL A 146 -12.60 -22.16 11.00
C VAL A 146 -11.57 -22.65 12.03
N THR A 147 -11.75 -23.85 12.59
CA THR A 147 -10.87 -24.43 13.63
C THR A 147 -9.44 -24.71 13.16
N CYS A 148 -9.23 -24.81 11.85
CA CYS A 148 -7.92 -24.85 11.24
C CYS A 148 -7.92 -24.00 9.97
N ILE A 149 -7.06 -22.98 9.93
CA ILE A 149 -6.91 -22.08 8.76
C ILE A 149 -6.44 -22.87 7.52
N GLY A 150 -5.67 -23.95 7.71
CA GLY A 150 -5.32 -24.89 6.63
C GLY A 150 -6.55 -25.61 6.06
N ASN A 151 -7.39 -26.20 6.91
CA ASN A 151 -8.61 -26.88 6.45
C ASN A 151 -9.59 -25.91 5.77
N LEU A 152 -9.70 -24.67 6.28
CA LEU A 152 -10.48 -23.61 5.67
C LEU A 152 -9.91 -23.21 4.30
N ARG A 153 -8.60 -22.98 4.21
CA ARG A 153 -7.88 -22.70 2.96
C ARG A 153 -8.12 -23.79 1.92
N ASP A 154 -7.92 -25.04 2.30
CA ASP A 154 -8.02 -26.16 1.36
C ASP A 154 -9.49 -26.38 0.96
N SER A 155 -10.46 -26.15 1.86
CA SER A 155 -11.90 -26.14 1.53
C SER A 155 -12.33 -24.97 0.64
N LEU A 156 -11.61 -23.84 0.67
CA LEU A 156 -11.86 -22.67 -0.18
C LEU A 156 -11.17 -22.80 -1.55
N LEU A 157 -9.99 -23.40 -1.62
CA LEU A 157 -9.23 -23.64 -2.85
C LEU A 157 -9.66 -24.89 -3.62
N ASP A 158 -10.29 -25.87 -2.96
CA ASP A 158 -10.99 -26.96 -3.64
C ASP A 158 -12.11 -26.37 -4.55
N PRO A 159 -12.27 -26.80 -5.81
CA PRO A 159 -13.23 -26.22 -6.75
C PRO A 159 -14.70 -26.55 -6.43
N THR A 160 -14.99 -27.38 -5.43
CA THR A 160 -16.36 -27.72 -5.01
C THR A 160 -17.11 -26.48 -4.48
N PRO A 161 -18.32 -26.14 -4.98
CA PRO A 161 -19.10 -25.02 -4.46
C PRO A 161 -19.42 -25.12 -2.96
N LEU A 162 -19.72 -23.97 -2.33
CA LEU A 162 -20.11 -23.94 -0.92
C LEU A 162 -21.46 -24.68 -0.70
N PRO A 163 -21.63 -25.42 0.41
CA PRO A 163 -22.84 -26.18 0.71
C PRO A 163 -24.02 -25.29 1.12
N ILE A 164 -24.65 -24.63 0.15
CA ILE A 164 -25.85 -23.80 0.35
C ILE A 164 -27.09 -24.69 0.58
N ARG A 165 -27.93 -24.33 1.55
CA ARG A 165 -29.18 -25.03 1.86
C ARG A 165 -30.23 -24.89 0.76
N LYS A 166 -30.82 -26.02 0.33
CA LYS A 166 -31.86 -26.09 -0.72
C LYS A 166 -33.27 -25.71 -0.24
N ASP A 167 -33.43 -25.55 1.06
CA ASP A 167 -34.64 -25.13 1.78
C ASP A 167 -34.67 -23.62 2.09
N LEU A 168 -33.72 -22.85 1.54
CA LEU A 168 -33.78 -21.38 1.50
C LEU A 168 -34.79 -20.89 0.46
N GLU A 169 -35.13 -19.60 0.54
CA GLU A 169 -35.83 -18.89 -0.54
C GLU A 169 -35.01 -19.00 -1.85
N PRO A 170 -35.64 -19.31 -3.01
CA PRO A 170 -34.92 -19.56 -4.27
C PRO A 170 -33.99 -18.41 -4.66
N GLU A 171 -34.41 -17.17 -4.43
CA GLU A 171 -33.70 -15.94 -4.78
C GLU A 171 -32.48 -15.73 -3.87
N LEU A 172 -32.55 -16.16 -2.59
CA LEU A 172 -31.42 -16.15 -1.68
C LEU A 172 -30.41 -17.25 -2.02
N HIS A 173 -30.89 -18.46 -2.36
CA HIS A 173 -30.03 -19.54 -2.84
C HIS A 173 -29.29 -19.12 -4.11
N ASP A 174 -30.00 -18.52 -5.07
CA ASP A 174 -29.43 -18.04 -6.33
C ASP A 174 -28.37 -16.96 -6.07
N LEU A 175 -28.70 -15.91 -5.31
CA LEU A 175 -27.77 -14.84 -4.91
C LEU A 175 -26.50 -15.41 -4.26
N LEU A 176 -26.64 -16.27 -3.24
CA LEU A 176 -25.49 -16.88 -2.54
C LEU A 176 -24.68 -17.75 -3.50
N SER A 177 -25.31 -18.47 -4.42
CA SER A 177 -24.59 -19.34 -5.37
C SER A 177 -23.78 -18.56 -6.40
N GLN A 178 -24.21 -17.35 -6.79
CA GLN A 178 -23.49 -16.48 -7.70
C GLN A 178 -22.43 -15.63 -6.98
N MET A 179 -22.70 -15.11 -5.78
CA MET A 179 -21.73 -14.30 -5.02
C MET A 179 -20.64 -15.14 -4.32
N LEU A 180 -20.86 -16.45 -4.15
CA LEU A 180 -19.87 -17.39 -3.58
C LEU A 180 -19.25 -18.32 -4.62
N ASP A 181 -19.28 -17.96 -5.92
CA ASP A 181 -18.44 -18.64 -6.92
C ASP A 181 -16.95 -18.38 -6.60
N LYS A 182 -16.17 -19.46 -6.61
CA LYS A 182 -14.74 -19.46 -6.34
C LYS A 182 -13.94 -18.91 -7.53
N ASP A 183 -14.51 -18.92 -8.73
CA ASP A 183 -13.97 -18.22 -9.89
C ASP A 183 -14.43 -16.75 -9.89
N VAL A 184 -13.49 -15.85 -9.55
CA VAL A 184 -13.70 -14.39 -9.55
C VAL A 184 -14.26 -13.87 -10.89
N SER A 185 -14.00 -14.54 -12.02
CA SER A 185 -14.52 -14.14 -13.33
C SER A 185 -15.99 -14.49 -13.58
N LYS A 186 -16.63 -15.25 -12.68
CA LYS A 186 -18.07 -15.58 -12.69
C LYS A 186 -18.83 -15.04 -11.49
N ARG A 187 -18.13 -14.58 -10.46
CA ARG A 187 -18.72 -14.16 -9.19
C ARG A 187 -19.54 -12.87 -9.37
N LEU A 188 -20.78 -12.88 -8.89
CA LEU A 188 -21.64 -11.69 -8.83
C LEU A 188 -21.11 -10.71 -7.76
N MET A 189 -20.94 -9.45 -8.14
CA MET A 189 -20.30 -8.42 -7.31
C MET A 189 -21.34 -7.48 -6.65
N LEU A 190 -20.96 -6.75 -5.58
CA LEU A 190 -21.88 -5.88 -4.82
C LEU A 190 -22.62 -4.82 -5.66
N ASN A 191 -21.98 -4.29 -6.70
CA ASN A 191 -22.55 -3.33 -7.65
C ASN A 191 -23.64 -3.95 -8.55
N GLU A 192 -23.61 -5.27 -8.74
CA GLU A 192 -24.59 -6.03 -9.52
C GLU A 192 -25.68 -6.62 -8.61
N ALA A 193 -25.30 -7.07 -7.42
CA ALA A 193 -26.17 -7.68 -6.41
C ALA A 193 -27.37 -6.80 -6.04
N VAL A 194 -27.24 -5.47 -6.07
CA VAL A 194 -28.36 -4.54 -5.82
C VAL A 194 -29.50 -4.66 -6.84
N GLN A 195 -29.23 -5.19 -8.03
CA GLN A 195 -30.23 -5.44 -9.08
C GLN A 195 -30.75 -6.90 -9.05
N HIS A 196 -30.24 -7.74 -8.15
CA HIS A 196 -30.65 -9.14 -8.03
C HIS A 196 -32.09 -9.23 -7.47
N PRO A 197 -32.96 -10.14 -7.98
CA PRO A 197 -34.35 -10.26 -7.56
C PRO A 197 -34.58 -10.28 -6.04
N TYR A 198 -33.68 -10.95 -5.29
CA TYR A 198 -33.76 -11.06 -3.82
C TYR A 198 -33.88 -9.72 -3.10
N PHE A 199 -33.19 -8.68 -3.62
CA PHE A 199 -33.24 -7.31 -3.12
C PHE A 199 -34.19 -6.42 -3.93
N ALA A 200 -34.28 -6.61 -5.25
CA ALA A 200 -35.09 -5.78 -6.14
C ALA A 200 -36.59 -5.78 -5.76
N GLU A 201 -37.16 -6.91 -5.32
CA GLU A 201 -38.56 -6.98 -4.88
C GLU A 201 -38.84 -6.21 -3.57
N SER A 202 -37.81 -5.83 -2.80
CA SER A 202 -37.97 -5.06 -1.57
C SER A 202 -38.00 -3.54 -1.78
N LEU A 203 -37.65 -3.05 -2.97
CA LEU A 203 -37.66 -1.62 -3.31
C LEU A 203 -39.06 -1.14 -3.74
N GLY A 204 -39.99 -1.18 -2.78
CA GLY A 204 -41.29 -0.52 -2.89
C GLY A 204 -41.14 1.01 -2.94
N GLN A 205 -41.02 1.55 -4.17
CA GLN A 205 -41.06 2.97 -4.56
C GLN A 205 -40.36 3.99 -3.63
N PRO A 206 -39.19 4.55 -4.01
CA PRO A 206 -38.54 5.59 -3.20
C PRO A 206 -39.38 6.87 -3.15
N PRO A 207 -39.58 7.48 -1.97
CA PRO A 207 -40.19 8.80 -1.86
C PRO A 207 -39.25 9.90 -2.41
N THR A 208 -39.83 11.01 -2.86
CA THR A 208 -39.14 12.09 -3.58
C THR A 208 -38.47 13.13 -2.69
N SER A 209 -37.42 13.79 -3.23
CA SER A 209 -36.79 15.07 -2.81
C SER A 209 -36.16 15.09 -1.40
N GLU A 210 -34.92 15.57 -1.21
CA GLU A 210 -34.48 16.95 -1.47
C GLU A 210 -33.03 17.06 -2.03
N SER A 211 -32.63 18.25 -2.47
CA SER A 211 -31.37 18.51 -3.19
C SER A 211 -30.50 19.59 -2.51
N PRO A 212 -29.23 19.30 -2.15
CA PRO A 212 -28.36 20.26 -1.46
C PRO A 212 -27.60 21.17 -2.43
N ASN A 213 -27.74 22.49 -2.29
CA ASN A 213 -26.96 23.47 -3.06
C ASN A 213 -26.96 24.88 -2.42
N GLU A 214 -26.12 25.15 -1.40
CA GLU A 214 -25.80 26.52 -0.94
C GLU A 214 -24.59 26.59 0.05
N LEU A 215 -23.90 27.75 0.05
CA LEU A 215 -22.84 28.28 0.98
C LEU A 215 -21.33 28.18 0.57
N CYS A 216 -20.59 29.29 0.77
CA CYS A 216 -19.18 29.56 0.42
C CYS A 216 -18.70 30.97 0.93
N GLY A 217 -17.42 31.18 1.29
CA GLY A 217 -16.64 32.41 1.00
C GLY A 217 -16.16 33.35 2.16
N ALA A 218 -14.86 33.33 2.53
CA ALA A 218 -14.19 34.32 3.44
C ALA A 218 -12.62 34.34 3.60
N SER A 219 -11.87 35.07 2.76
CA SER A 219 -10.61 35.82 3.10
C SER A 219 -9.19 35.23 2.84
N ILE A 220 -8.77 34.88 1.60
CA ILE A 220 -7.37 34.52 1.18
C ILE A 220 -6.35 35.49 1.77
N GLU A 221 -6.50 36.74 1.36
CA GLU A 221 -5.51 37.78 1.55
C GLU A 221 -5.57 38.27 3.01
N ASP A 222 -6.74 38.16 3.66
CA ASP A 222 -6.88 38.37 5.11
C ASP A 222 -6.07 37.35 5.92
N LEU A 223 -6.16 36.03 5.67
CA LEU A 223 -5.31 35.12 6.47
C LEU A 223 -3.82 35.16 6.08
N TYR A 224 -3.46 35.61 4.86
CA TYR A 224 -2.05 35.88 4.51
C TYR A 224 -1.49 37.10 5.27
N ALA A 225 -2.28 38.17 5.37
CA ALA A 225 -1.95 39.34 6.19
C ALA A 225 -1.82 38.97 7.68
N ARG A 226 -2.75 38.17 8.21
CA ARG A 226 -2.69 37.65 9.60
C ARG A 226 -1.45 36.79 9.85
N ALA A 227 -1.05 35.95 8.90
CA ALA A 227 0.18 35.16 9.00
C ALA A 227 1.44 36.05 9.06
N GLN A 228 1.53 37.09 8.22
CA GLN A 228 2.62 38.07 8.30
C GLN A 228 2.65 38.81 9.64
N GLU A 229 1.48 39.23 10.15
CA GLU A 229 1.39 39.93 11.44
C GLU A 229 1.80 39.04 12.64
N ALA A 230 1.53 37.73 12.57
CA ALA A 230 1.99 36.76 13.56
C ALA A 230 3.52 36.56 13.53
N VAL A 231 4.13 36.49 12.34
CA VAL A 231 5.60 36.37 12.17
C VAL A 231 6.33 37.58 12.76
N LEU A 232 5.79 38.78 12.63
CA LEU A 232 6.33 40.01 13.22
C LEU A 232 6.35 40.01 14.76
N ARG A 233 5.66 39.07 15.42
CA ARG A 233 5.59 38.94 16.90
C ARG A 233 6.62 37.96 17.50
N GLY A 234 7.59 37.48 16.70
CA GLY A 234 8.93 37.15 17.20
C GLY A 234 9.15 35.79 17.87
N LYS A 235 8.76 34.67 17.23
CA LYS A 235 9.27 33.32 17.56
C LYS A 235 10.14 32.77 16.42
N ARG A 236 11.09 31.87 16.73
CA ARG A 236 12.25 31.58 15.86
C ARG A 236 11.89 30.77 14.60
N VAL A 237 12.28 31.29 13.44
CA VAL A 237 11.94 30.78 12.09
C VAL A 237 12.76 29.52 11.67
N GLY A 238 13.79 29.15 12.42
CA GLY A 238 14.79 28.16 12.00
C GLY A 238 14.37 26.68 11.92
N GLN A 239 13.13 26.32 12.30
CA GLN A 239 12.67 24.92 12.35
C GLN A 239 11.65 24.53 11.26
N TYR A 240 11.18 25.47 10.43
CA TYR A 240 10.13 25.21 9.43
C TYR A 240 10.56 25.47 7.97
N PHE A 241 11.83 25.81 7.72
CA PHE A 241 12.26 26.38 6.43
C PHE A 241 13.53 25.76 5.81
N HIS A 242 13.41 24.54 5.29
CA HIS A 242 14.19 24.14 4.12
C HIS A 242 13.50 24.70 2.86
N GLY A 243 14.03 25.80 2.30
CA GLY A 243 13.51 26.44 1.06
C GLY A 243 13.93 27.89 0.83
N VAL A 244 14.25 28.64 1.89
CA VAL A 244 14.63 30.08 1.80
C VAL A 244 15.82 30.39 0.85
N PRO A 245 16.84 29.52 0.65
CA PRO A 245 17.88 29.76 -0.35
C PRO A 245 17.36 29.89 -1.79
N SER A 246 16.29 29.18 -2.16
CA SER A 246 15.74 29.15 -3.53
C SER A 246 15.07 30.47 -3.91
N ILE A 247 14.27 31.04 -3.00
CA ILE A 247 13.63 32.36 -3.17
C ILE A 247 14.69 33.45 -3.40
N ARG A 248 15.87 33.31 -2.77
CA ARG A 248 16.99 34.23 -2.93
C ARG A 248 17.69 34.10 -4.30
N ARG A 249 17.60 32.94 -4.97
CA ARG A 249 18.04 32.73 -6.37
C ARG A 249 17.03 33.26 -7.39
N MET A 250 15.73 32.97 -7.24
CA MET A 250 14.70 33.47 -8.16
C MET A 250 14.76 34.99 -8.31
N ARG A 251 14.94 35.71 -7.18
CA ARG A 251 15.07 37.17 -7.15
C ARG A 251 16.39 37.71 -7.75
N GLN A 252 17.37 36.86 -8.05
CA GLN A 252 18.57 37.20 -8.82
C GLN A 252 18.40 36.91 -10.32
N MET A 253 17.49 36.01 -10.69
CA MET A 253 17.23 35.66 -12.10
C MET A 253 16.28 36.67 -12.76
N MET A 254 15.23 37.12 -12.06
CA MET A 254 14.37 38.25 -12.47
C MET A 254 15.08 39.61 -12.70
N VAL A 255 16.39 39.69 -12.44
CA VAL A 255 17.21 40.90 -12.63
C VAL A 255 18.15 40.76 -13.85
N ARG A 256 18.17 39.61 -14.54
CA ARG A 256 19.06 39.36 -15.68
C ARG A 256 18.42 39.47 -17.07
N ASP A 257 17.11 39.33 -17.20
CA ASP A 257 16.43 39.33 -18.50
C ASP A 257 16.21 40.74 -19.10
N ILE A 258 17.14 41.67 -18.83
CA ILE A 258 17.27 42.98 -19.49
C ILE A 258 18.69 43.12 -20.08
N ALA A 259 19.20 42.05 -20.71
CA ALA A 259 20.40 42.08 -21.56
C ALA A 259 20.43 40.90 -22.57
N THR A 260 19.83 41.14 -23.74
CA THR A 260 20.28 40.67 -25.08
C THR A 260 20.90 39.27 -25.27
N CYS A 261 20.18 38.46 -26.06
CA CYS A 261 20.65 37.73 -27.26
C CYS A 261 22.17 37.49 -27.46
N GLU A 262 22.57 36.23 -27.72
CA GLU A 262 23.17 35.73 -28.99
C GLU A 262 23.90 34.37 -28.82
N ALA A 263 23.88 33.56 -29.90
CA ALA A 263 24.87 32.56 -30.34
C ALA A 263 25.22 31.27 -29.54
N GLU A 264 24.97 30.12 -30.22
CA GLU A 264 25.94 29.07 -30.60
C GLU A 264 26.50 28.01 -29.60
N ASP A 265 26.24 26.74 -30.00
CA ASP A 265 27.17 25.60 -30.18
C ASP A 265 27.75 24.69 -29.05
N MET A 266 27.81 23.41 -29.46
CA MET A 266 28.81 22.35 -29.23
C MET A 266 28.76 21.36 -28.03
N ASP A 267 28.60 20.10 -28.44
CA ASP A 267 29.50 18.94 -28.21
C ASP A 267 29.55 18.17 -26.86
N ASP A 268 28.87 17.02 -26.89
CA ASP A 268 29.36 15.63 -26.65
C ASP A 268 30.32 15.27 -25.49
N THR A 269 30.30 13.97 -25.15
CA THR A 269 31.26 13.20 -24.33
C THR A 269 31.23 13.41 -22.80
N LEU A 270 31.50 12.39 -21.94
CA LEU A 270 31.57 10.93 -22.11
C LEU A 270 31.56 10.21 -20.73
N VAL A 271 31.54 8.87 -20.79
CA VAL A 271 32.20 7.91 -19.86
C VAL A 271 31.50 7.52 -18.54
N ASP A 272 31.23 6.22 -18.49
CA ASP A 272 31.21 5.23 -17.39
C ASP A 272 30.49 5.53 -16.05
N GLY A 273 29.71 4.61 -15.47
CA GLY A 273 29.48 3.21 -15.83
C GLY A 273 29.67 2.28 -14.63
N PHE A 274 28.83 1.26 -14.51
CA PHE A 274 29.20 -0.03 -13.94
C PHE A 274 28.11 -1.06 -14.29
N GLU A 275 28.44 -2.00 -15.17
CA GLU A 275 27.60 -3.18 -15.38
C GLU A 275 27.73 -4.12 -14.18
N LEU A 276 26.62 -4.78 -13.81
CA LEU A 276 26.68 -6.07 -13.13
C LEU A 276 25.94 -7.09 -13.98
N THR A 277 26.66 -8.16 -14.31
CA THR A 277 26.35 -9.03 -15.45
C THR A 277 25.15 -9.94 -15.21
N SER A 278 24.36 -10.15 -16.27
CA SER A 278 23.43 -11.26 -16.34
C SER A 278 24.19 -12.58 -16.50
N MET A 279 23.97 -13.56 -15.62
CA MET A 279 24.20 -14.97 -15.95
C MET A 279 23.04 -15.87 -15.55
N GLU A 280 22.49 -16.49 -16.59
CA GLU A 280 22.03 -17.88 -16.68
C GLU A 280 20.85 -18.37 -15.81
N SER A 281 19.82 -18.81 -16.54
CA SER A 281 18.75 -19.69 -16.08
C SER A 281 19.27 -21.05 -15.62
N ASN A 282 18.95 -21.45 -14.38
CA ASN A 282 19.27 -22.79 -13.87
C ASN A 282 17.99 -23.66 -13.71
N PRO A 283 17.75 -24.67 -14.59
CA PRO A 283 16.50 -25.43 -14.61
C PRO A 283 16.53 -26.68 -13.72
N ARG A 284 16.46 -26.52 -12.38
CA ARG A 284 16.36 -27.65 -11.44
C ARG A 284 15.31 -27.45 -10.33
N PHE A 285 14.03 -27.53 -10.69
CA PHE A 285 12.99 -27.95 -9.73
C PHE A 285 13.07 -29.47 -9.52
N VAL A 286 13.92 -29.91 -8.58
CA VAL A 286 13.94 -31.30 -8.09
C VAL A 286 13.07 -31.39 -6.83
N ALA A 287 12.25 -32.42 -6.74
CA ALA A 287 11.21 -32.56 -5.71
C ALA A 287 11.60 -33.45 -4.51
N ASN A 288 12.86 -33.88 -4.44
CA ASN A 288 13.40 -34.69 -3.34
C ASN A 288 14.16 -33.81 -2.33
N PRO A 289 14.26 -34.22 -1.04
CA PRO A 289 15.27 -33.69 -0.14
C PRO A 289 16.67 -34.00 -0.67
N ALA A 290 17.64 -33.18 -0.31
CA ALA A 290 19.05 -33.40 -0.66
C ALA A 290 19.57 -34.72 -0.07
N ASP A 291 20.40 -35.42 -0.84
CA ASP A 291 21.09 -36.62 -0.33
C ASP A 291 22.09 -36.19 0.76
N GLU A 292 22.28 -37.02 1.80
CA GLU A 292 23.19 -36.70 2.92
C GLU A 292 24.61 -36.35 2.42
N GLU A 293 25.03 -36.97 1.31
CA GLU A 293 26.32 -36.76 0.66
C GLU A 293 26.46 -35.36 0.04
N GLU A 294 25.39 -34.77 -0.52
CA GLU A 294 25.42 -33.42 -1.10
C GLU A 294 25.66 -32.36 -0.01
N VAL A 295 24.99 -32.50 1.14
CA VAL A 295 25.24 -31.67 2.32
C VAL A 295 26.63 -31.93 2.90
N ARG A 296 27.10 -33.18 2.88
CA ARG A 296 28.43 -33.58 3.34
C ARG A 296 29.55 -33.03 2.47
N GLU A 297 29.39 -32.99 1.14
CA GLU A 297 30.35 -32.36 0.22
C GLU A 297 30.49 -30.86 0.48
N ILE A 298 29.37 -30.16 0.69
CA ILE A 298 29.38 -28.73 1.02
C ILE A 298 30.10 -28.46 2.33
N VAL A 299 29.79 -29.22 3.40
CA VAL A 299 30.51 -29.14 4.68
C VAL A 299 32.00 -29.47 4.53
N ASN A 300 32.36 -30.53 3.80
CA ASN A 300 33.74 -30.92 3.56
C ASN A 300 34.51 -29.86 2.75
N SER A 301 33.87 -29.19 1.79
CA SER A 301 34.49 -28.11 1.00
C SER A 301 34.89 -26.91 1.88
N PHE A 302 34.13 -26.66 2.95
CA PHE A 302 34.45 -25.66 3.96
C PHE A 302 35.57 -26.13 4.90
N LEU A 303 35.52 -27.39 5.38
CA LEU A 303 36.55 -27.96 6.24
C LEU A 303 37.94 -28.07 5.56
N GLN A 304 37.99 -28.13 4.22
CA GLN A 304 39.23 -28.08 3.44
C GLN A 304 39.83 -26.67 3.34
N ASP A 305 39.00 -25.62 3.36
CA ASP A 305 39.44 -24.22 3.37
C ASP A 305 39.40 -23.66 4.79
N SER A 306 40.36 -24.11 5.61
CA SER A 306 40.51 -23.78 7.04
C SER A 306 40.73 -22.29 7.35
N THR A 307 40.72 -21.43 6.34
CA THR A 307 40.73 -19.96 6.48
C THR A 307 39.32 -19.35 6.49
N ARG A 308 38.30 -20.09 6.07
CA ARG A 308 36.93 -19.59 6.04
C ARG A 308 36.31 -19.65 7.43
N GLU A 309 35.90 -18.48 7.90
CA GLU A 309 35.05 -18.34 9.09
C GLU A 309 33.55 -18.35 8.73
N MET A 310 33.18 -18.56 7.46
CA MET A 310 31.81 -18.43 6.96
C MET A 310 31.33 -19.58 6.05
N VAL A 311 30.20 -20.19 6.42
CA VAL A 311 29.42 -21.15 5.59
C VAL A 311 28.19 -20.47 4.99
N ARG A 312 27.89 -20.80 3.73
CA ARG A 312 26.57 -20.59 3.09
C ARG A 312 26.03 -21.92 2.61
N ILE A 313 24.75 -22.18 2.87
CA ILE A 313 23.95 -23.25 2.28
C ILE A 313 22.66 -22.59 1.82
N GLU A 314 22.40 -22.54 0.51
CA GLU A 314 21.27 -21.80 -0.05
C GLU A 314 20.57 -22.62 -1.15
N ASP A 315 19.23 -22.54 -1.21
CA ASP A 315 18.34 -23.25 -2.15
C ASP A 315 18.33 -24.80 -2.07
N ILE A 316 18.87 -25.40 -1.00
CA ILE A 316 18.96 -26.87 -0.83
C ILE A 316 17.84 -27.39 0.06
N PHE A 317 17.00 -28.32 -0.42
CA PHE A 317 15.91 -28.86 0.39
C PHE A 317 16.42 -29.76 1.54
N MET A 318 16.54 -29.15 2.72
CA MET A 318 17.01 -29.74 3.96
C MET A 318 15.91 -29.58 5.03
N PRO A 319 15.10 -30.62 5.34
CA PRO A 319 13.96 -30.49 6.25
C PRO A 319 14.35 -30.28 7.71
N SER A 320 15.54 -30.73 8.13
CA SER A 320 16.11 -30.57 9.47
C SER A 320 17.61 -30.34 9.38
N MET A 321 18.19 -29.55 10.28
CA MET A 321 19.60 -29.18 10.23
C MET A 321 20.53 -30.40 10.31
N HIS A 322 21.43 -30.56 9.33
CA HIS A 322 22.23 -31.78 9.19
C HIS A 322 23.35 -31.87 10.24
N PRO A 323 23.55 -33.03 10.92
CA PRO A 323 24.57 -33.19 11.97
C PRO A 323 26.00 -32.81 11.55
N PHE A 324 26.39 -33.02 10.28
CA PHE A 324 27.72 -32.65 9.76
C PHE A 324 28.04 -31.15 9.92
N ILE A 325 27.04 -30.27 10.00
CA ILE A 325 27.28 -28.84 10.24
C ILE A 325 27.94 -28.63 11.62
N ALA A 326 27.71 -29.52 12.60
CA ALA A 326 28.36 -29.48 13.91
C ALA A 326 29.88 -29.77 13.84
N ASP A 327 30.38 -30.43 12.79
CA ASP A 327 31.82 -30.67 12.60
C ASP A 327 32.58 -29.36 12.27
N THR A 328 31.86 -28.34 11.77
CA THR A 328 32.40 -27.00 11.51
C THR A 328 32.42 -26.08 12.73
N ALA A 329 31.78 -26.48 13.84
CA ALA A 329 31.45 -25.60 14.96
C ALA A 329 32.65 -24.93 15.63
N ALA A 330 33.83 -25.56 15.59
CA ALA A 330 35.04 -25.07 16.23
C ALA A 330 35.66 -23.83 15.55
N SER A 331 35.39 -23.58 14.26
CA SER A 331 35.96 -22.44 13.51
C SER A 331 34.91 -21.47 12.94
N LEU A 332 33.64 -21.85 12.93
CA LEU A 332 32.59 -21.08 12.27
C LEU A 332 32.22 -19.80 13.03
N VAL A 333 32.34 -18.63 12.36
CA VAL A 333 31.93 -17.31 12.87
C VAL A 333 30.63 -16.83 12.25
N LYS A 334 30.31 -17.22 11.02
CA LYS A 334 29.07 -16.85 10.31
C LYS A 334 28.45 -18.02 9.55
N LEU A 335 27.15 -18.24 9.75
CA LEU A 335 26.37 -19.26 9.04
C LEU A 335 25.19 -18.61 8.31
N CYS A 336 24.98 -18.97 7.05
CA CYS A 336 23.78 -18.61 6.27
C CYS A 336 23.09 -19.86 5.76
N LEU A 337 21.79 -19.98 6.04
CA LEU A 337 20.90 -21.06 5.63
C LEU A 337 19.68 -20.44 4.93
N THR A 338 19.78 -20.13 3.63
CA THR A 338 18.75 -19.35 2.92
C THR A 338 17.88 -20.24 2.03
N ASN A 339 16.55 -20.17 2.13
CA ASN A 339 15.61 -20.89 1.25
C ASN A 339 15.74 -22.44 1.23
N ASN A 340 16.28 -23.02 2.31
CA ASN A 340 16.53 -24.47 2.42
C ASN A 340 15.28 -25.29 2.85
N ARG A 341 14.15 -24.61 3.13
CA ARG A 341 12.91 -25.19 3.67
C ARG A 341 13.07 -25.95 4.99
N LEU A 342 14.02 -25.55 5.83
CA LEU A 342 14.20 -26.09 7.19
C LEU A 342 12.91 -25.94 8.00
N PHE A 343 12.43 -27.03 8.61
CA PHE A 343 11.27 -27.04 9.52
C PHE A 343 11.68 -27.00 10.99
N THR A 344 12.86 -27.55 11.32
CA THR A 344 13.48 -27.53 12.65
C THR A 344 15.00 -27.42 12.54
N MET A 345 15.67 -26.99 13.62
CA MET A 345 17.13 -27.06 13.78
C MET A 345 17.57 -27.99 14.92
N GLU A 346 16.64 -28.80 15.45
CA GLU A 346 16.95 -29.97 16.26
C GLU A 346 17.97 -30.90 15.57
N GLY A 347 18.80 -31.57 16.37
CA GLY A 347 19.84 -32.48 15.90
C GLY A 347 21.26 -31.88 15.88
N VAL A 348 21.40 -30.56 16.01
CA VAL A 348 22.70 -29.87 16.14
C VAL A 348 22.85 -29.23 17.51
N ASP A 349 23.96 -29.55 18.19
CA ASP A 349 24.33 -28.96 19.48
C ASP A 349 25.10 -27.64 19.26
N PHE A 350 24.38 -26.53 19.38
CA PHE A 350 24.91 -25.18 19.21
C PHE A 350 25.91 -24.75 20.30
N SER A 351 26.00 -25.45 21.45
CA SER A 351 26.99 -25.12 22.49
C SER A 351 28.43 -25.35 22.02
N LYS A 352 28.63 -26.18 21.00
CA LYS A 352 29.92 -26.42 20.34
C LYS A 352 30.41 -25.25 19.50
N PHE A 353 29.54 -24.31 19.13
CA PHE A 353 29.84 -23.21 18.20
C PHE A 353 30.52 -22.04 18.93
N GLN A 354 31.72 -22.30 19.46
CA GLN A 354 32.46 -21.40 20.36
C GLN A 354 32.85 -20.05 19.73
N HIS A 355 32.75 -19.90 18.42
CA HIS A 355 33.13 -18.69 17.69
C HIS A 355 31.99 -18.07 16.84
N LEU A 356 30.81 -18.70 16.80
CA LEU A 356 29.69 -18.26 15.94
C LEU A 356 29.11 -16.94 16.44
N ARG A 357 29.26 -15.88 15.64
CA ARG A 357 28.77 -14.52 15.93
C ARG A 357 27.52 -14.15 15.15
N THR A 358 27.29 -14.77 13.99
CA THR A 358 26.27 -14.34 13.04
C THR A 358 25.55 -15.55 12.43
N LEU A 359 24.22 -15.61 12.52
CA LEU A 359 23.40 -16.69 11.97
C LEU A 359 22.23 -16.12 11.15
N TYR A 360 22.08 -16.57 9.91
CA TYR A 360 20.92 -16.30 9.07
C TYR A 360 20.24 -17.63 8.73
N VAL A 361 18.92 -17.70 8.89
CA VAL A 361 18.09 -18.87 8.56
C VAL A 361 16.85 -18.40 7.78
N THR A 362 17.03 -17.51 6.80
CA THR A 362 15.92 -16.80 6.15
C THR A 362 15.24 -17.60 5.05
N LYS A 363 13.96 -17.30 4.77
CA LYS A 363 13.14 -18.00 3.75
C LYS A 363 12.97 -19.50 4.00
N ASN A 364 13.01 -19.95 5.25
CA ASN A 364 12.78 -21.35 5.61
C ASN A 364 11.32 -21.57 6.09
N ALA A 365 11.05 -22.76 6.62
CA ALA A 365 9.72 -23.18 7.07
C ALA A 365 9.66 -23.42 8.59
N LEU A 366 10.54 -22.75 9.36
CA LEU A 366 10.57 -22.86 10.82
C LEU A 366 9.25 -22.34 11.39
N LYS A 367 8.55 -23.19 12.17
CA LYS A 367 7.29 -22.84 12.85
C LYS A 367 7.49 -22.41 14.29
N PHE A 368 8.55 -22.91 14.91
CA PHE A 368 8.97 -22.56 16.25
C PHE A 368 10.29 -21.81 16.17
N PHE A 369 10.54 -20.92 17.12
CA PHE A 369 11.87 -20.33 17.29
C PHE A 369 12.86 -21.45 17.66
N PRO A 370 14.01 -21.58 16.97
CA PRO A 370 14.98 -22.63 17.26
C PRO A 370 15.73 -22.29 18.55
N VAL A 371 15.23 -22.78 19.70
CA VAL A 371 15.79 -22.50 21.04
C VAL A 371 17.23 -22.97 21.18
N GLU A 372 17.66 -23.93 20.36
CA GLU A 372 19.00 -24.49 20.35
C GLU A 372 20.05 -23.40 20.10
N VAL A 373 19.78 -22.43 19.22
CA VAL A 373 20.76 -21.40 18.83
C VAL A 373 21.17 -20.49 19.98
N ILE A 374 20.35 -20.41 21.03
CA ILE A 374 20.59 -19.61 22.24
C ILE A 374 21.79 -20.17 23.02
N ALA A 375 22.09 -21.47 22.87
CA ALA A 375 23.25 -22.11 23.49
C ALA A 375 24.60 -21.70 22.87
N ALA A 376 24.62 -21.00 21.72
CA ALA A 376 25.86 -20.56 21.07
C ALA A 376 26.51 -19.38 21.84
N PRO A 377 27.68 -19.57 22.48
CA PRO A 377 28.17 -18.67 23.52
C PRO A 377 28.71 -17.31 23.04
N GLN A 378 28.80 -17.09 21.73
CA GLN A 378 29.30 -15.86 21.09
C GLN A 378 28.32 -15.25 20.09
N LEU A 379 27.09 -15.74 20.00
CA LEU A 379 26.13 -15.29 18.98
C LEU A 379 25.71 -13.84 19.24
N THR A 380 25.94 -12.95 18.27
CA THR A 380 25.66 -11.50 18.35
C THR A 380 24.56 -11.03 17.39
N TYR A 381 24.31 -11.76 16.31
CA TYR A 381 23.33 -11.42 15.28
C TYR A 381 22.59 -12.68 14.83
N LEU A 382 21.27 -12.63 14.81
CA LEU A 382 20.38 -13.71 14.39
C LEU A 382 19.31 -13.17 13.43
N ASP A 383 19.16 -13.77 12.26
CA ASP A 383 18.11 -13.41 11.29
C ASP A 383 17.30 -14.64 10.89
N LEU A 384 16.03 -14.65 11.28
CA LEU A 384 15.04 -15.68 10.99
C LEU A 384 13.92 -15.14 10.08
N SER A 385 14.16 -14.04 9.37
CA SER A 385 13.15 -13.38 8.52
C SER A 385 12.62 -14.31 7.41
N TYR A 386 11.36 -14.11 6.99
CA TYR A 386 10.66 -14.97 6.02
C TYR A 386 10.57 -16.43 6.49
N ASN A 387 10.11 -16.67 7.72
CA ASN A 387 9.79 -18.01 8.23
C ASN A 387 8.30 -18.07 8.64
N SER A 388 7.91 -19.10 9.38
CA SER A 388 6.55 -19.28 9.92
C SER A 388 6.53 -19.27 11.45
N ILE A 389 7.50 -18.60 12.09
CA ILE A 389 7.64 -18.58 13.56
C ILE A 389 6.43 -17.87 14.16
N VAL A 390 5.74 -18.53 15.09
CA VAL A 390 4.48 -18.05 15.68
C VAL A 390 4.70 -17.27 17.00
N ASP A 391 5.68 -17.68 17.80
CA ASP A 391 5.96 -17.14 19.13
C ASP A 391 7.47 -17.04 19.39
N VAL A 392 7.86 -16.14 20.29
CA VAL A 392 9.25 -15.95 20.75
C VAL A 392 9.39 -16.51 22.18
N PRO A 393 10.31 -17.47 22.43
CA PRO A 393 10.39 -18.20 23.69
C PRO A 393 11.09 -17.39 24.79
N THR A 394 10.68 -17.59 26.04
CA THR A 394 11.26 -16.95 27.23
C THR A 394 12.76 -17.20 27.41
N ALA A 395 13.24 -18.36 26.94
CA ALA A 395 14.66 -18.71 26.89
C ALA A 395 15.52 -17.68 26.11
N LEU A 396 14.94 -16.87 25.21
CA LEU A 396 15.67 -15.81 24.50
C LEU A 396 16.29 -14.78 25.46
N SER A 397 15.70 -14.57 26.64
CA SER A 397 16.27 -13.71 27.70
C SER A 397 17.63 -14.19 28.20
N GLU A 398 17.94 -15.49 28.09
CA GLU A 398 19.23 -16.07 28.48
C GLU A 398 20.36 -15.80 27.47
N ALA A 399 20.05 -15.25 26.27
CA ALA A 399 20.99 -15.03 25.17
C ALA A 399 22.03 -13.92 25.46
N ARG A 400 23.05 -14.26 26.26
CA ARG A 400 23.98 -13.30 26.89
C ARG A 400 24.69 -12.33 25.93
N MET A 401 24.98 -12.76 24.70
CA MET A 401 25.77 -11.99 23.71
C MET A 401 24.94 -11.43 22.54
N LEU A 402 23.67 -11.81 22.41
CA LEU A 402 22.84 -11.47 21.25
C LEU A 402 22.48 -9.98 21.27
N ARG A 403 22.73 -9.29 20.14
CA ARG A 403 22.52 -7.85 19.98
C ARG A 403 21.44 -7.51 18.98
N THR A 404 21.41 -8.21 17.86
CA THR A 404 20.47 -7.95 16.77
C THR A 404 19.67 -9.19 16.43
N LEU A 405 18.35 -9.05 16.39
CA LEU A 405 17.42 -10.10 16.04
C LEU A 405 16.48 -9.64 14.92
N CYS A 406 16.55 -10.29 13.76
CA CYS A 406 15.67 -10.00 12.63
C CYS A 406 14.61 -11.11 12.50
N LEU A 407 13.34 -10.72 12.52
CA LEU A 407 12.18 -11.61 12.51
C LEU A 407 11.14 -11.19 11.45
N ASN A 408 11.50 -10.31 10.50
CA ASN A 408 10.57 -9.75 9.53
C ASN A 408 9.85 -10.84 8.71
N HIS A 409 8.61 -10.62 8.29
CA HIS A 409 7.82 -11.61 7.53
C HIS A 409 7.74 -12.98 8.23
N ASN A 410 7.38 -13.01 9.51
CA ASN A 410 7.03 -14.23 10.25
C ASN A 410 5.54 -14.23 10.63
N GLN A 411 5.12 -15.18 11.48
CA GLN A 411 3.76 -15.31 11.98
C GLN A 411 3.64 -14.86 13.44
N ILE A 412 4.56 -14.01 13.92
CA ILE A 412 4.65 -13.61 15.32
C ILE A 412 3.47 -12.71 15.68
N ARG A 413 2.60 -13.20 16.55
CA ARG A 413 1.39 -12.49 17.00
C ARG A 413 1.59 -11.78 18.32
N HIS A 414 2.33 -12.43 19.20
CA HIS A 414 2.65 -11.96 20.53
C HIS A 414 4.14 -12.15 20.79
N VAL A 415 4.69 -11.18 21.52
CA VAL A 415 6.00 -11.23 22.14
C VAL A 415 5.69 -10.88 23.60
N GLY A 416 6.01 -11.76 24.55
CA GLY A 416 5.65 -11.60 25.95
C GLY A 416 6.84 -11.35 26.87
N GLY A 417 6.63 -11.63 28.15
CA GLY A 417 7.68 -11.75 29.15
C GLY A 417 7.84 -13.14 29.77
N ASP A 418 8.76 -13.24 30.71
CA ASP A 418 8.96 -14.40 31.59
C ASP A 418 7.98 -14.41 32.78
N GLU A 419 8.11 -15.39 33.67
CA GLU A 419 7.28 -15.51 34.89
C GLU A 419 7.45 -14.32 35.87
N ASN A 420 8.45 -13.46 35.67
CA ASN A 420 8.72 -12.27 36.47
C ASN A 420 8.23 -10.96 35.80
N GLY A 421 7.69 -11.02 34.57
CA GLY A 421 7.25 -9.86 33.79
C GLY A 421 8.37 -9.11 33.05
N MET A 422 9.54 -9.72 32.89
CA MET A 422 10.63 -9.20 32.05
C MET A 422 10.44 -9.66 30.61
N SER A 423 10.58 -8.77 29.62
CA SER A 423 10.38 -9.13 28.20
C SER A 423 11.36 -10.21 27.74
N VAL A 424 10.95 -11.05 26.78
CA VAL A 424 11.86 -11.99 26.11
C VAL A 424 13.02 -11.29 25.37
N PHE A 425 12.96 -9.97 25.18
CA PHE A 425 14.06 -9.15 24.64
C PHE A 425 14.99 -8.54 25.71
N SER A 426 14.76 -8.75 27.01
CA SER A 426 15.58 -8.22 28.11
C SER A 426 16.98 -8.84 28.25
N GLY A 427 17.46 -9.58 27.24
CA GLY A 427 18.79 -10.18 27.22
C GLY A 427 19.89 -9.12 27.34
N PRO A 428 20.97 -9.38 28.12
CA PRO A 428 21.86 -8.33 28.63
C PRO A 428 22.76 -7.65 27.58
N SER A 429 22.72 -8.10 26.32
CA SER A 429 23.42 -7.48 25.18
C SER A 429 22.48 -6.98 24.09
N MET A 430 21.15 -7.09 24.24
CA MET A 430 20.19 -6.78 23.17
C MET A 430 20.21 -5.29 22.79
N GLN A 431 20.15 -4.99 21.49
CA GLN A 431 20.28 -3.63 20.94
C GLN A 431 19.26 -3.32 19.85
N LYS A 432 18.88 -4.29 19.01
CA LYS A 432 17.97 -4.05 17.88
C LYS A 432 17.12 -5.27 17.52
N VAL A 433 15.83 -5.06 17.32
CA VAL A 433 14.89 -6.10 16.89
C VAL A 433 14.06 -5.61 15.70
N LEU A 434 14.02 -6.38 14.60
CA LEU A 434 13.22 -6.09 13.41
C LEU A 434 12.02 -7.04 13.33
N LEU A 435 10.81 -6.49 13.23
CA LEU A 435 9.53 -7.23 13.26
C LEU A 435 8.55 -6.83 12.14
N SER A 436 8.95 -6.00 11.18
CA SER A 436 8.11 -5.60 10.03
C SER A 436 7.51 -6.81 9.27
N ALA A 437 6.30 -6.66 8.77
CA ALA A 437 5.46 -7.68 8.15
C ALA A 437 5.17 -8.92 9.04
N ASN A 438 5.05 -8.73 10.36
CA ASN A 438 4.49 -9.74 11.26
C ASN A 438 3.03 -9.40 11.63
N PRO A 439 2.17 -10.40 11.89
CA PRO A 439 0.80 -10.21 12.38
C PRO A 439 0.78 -9.87 13.89
N LEU A 440 1.64 -8.94 14.33
CA LEU A 440 1.71 -8.49 15.72
C LEU A 440 0.39 -7.82 16.10
N ALA A 441 -0.33 -8.44 17.04
CA ALA A 441 -1.60 -7.92 17.52
C ALA A 441 -1.39 -6.73 18.46
N HIS A 442 -0.34 -6.81 19.28
CA HIS A 442 0.04 -5.81 20.29
C HIS A 442 1.57 -5.68 20.38
N LEU A 443 2.05 -4.51 20.80
CA LEU A 443 3.38 -4.34 21.35
C LEU A 443 3.44 -4.92 22.78
N PRO A 444 4.56 -5.52 23.24
CA PRO A 444 4.62 -6.15 24.56
C PRO A 444 4.49 -5.10 25.68
N ALA A 445 3.63 -5.34 26.67
CA ALA A 445 3.60 -4.50 27.88
C ALA A 445 4.95 -4.54 28.62
N GLU A 446 5.64 -5.67 28.52
CA GLU A 446 6.95 -5.92 29.09
C GLU A 446 8.09 -5.24 28.31
N ILE A 447 7.87 -4.70 27.10
CA ILE A 447 8.94 -4.05 26.30
C ILE A 447 9.51 -2.80 27.00
N VAL A 448 8.73 -2.24 27.92
CA VAL A 448 9.13 -1.19 28.87
C VAL A 448 10.36 -1.59 29.69
N THR A 449 10.59 -2.89 29.92
CA THR A 449 11.78 -3.42 30.61
C THR A 449 13.04 -3.43 29.73
N CYS A 450 12.95 -3.04 28.45
CA CYS A 450 14.02 -3.08 27.45
C CYS A 450 14.44 -1.70 26.89
N PRO A 451 14.71 -0.66 27.72
CA PRO A 451 14.93 0.72 27.27
C PRO A 451 16.22 0.96 26.43
N ALA A 452 17.01 -0.08 26.15
CA ALA A 452 18.21 -0.01 25.31
C ALA A 452 18.00 -0.57 23.89
N VAL A 453 16.80 -1.05 23.57
CA VAL A 453 16.51 -1.81 22.33
C VAL A 453 15.76 -0.94 21.31
N GLU A 454 16.28 -0.86 20.08
CA GLU A 454 15.60 -0.27 18.93
C GLU A 454 14.69 -1.32 18.26
N LEU A 455 13.38 -1.07 18.22
CA LEU A 455 12.42 -1.90 17.50
C LEU A 455 12.16 -1.32 16.09
N THR A 456 11.70 -2.14 15.16
CA THR A 456 11.17 -1.68 13.86
C THR A 456 9.98 -2.55 13.46
N VAL A 457 8.87 -1.92 13.11
CA VAL A 457 7.58 -2.54 12.77
C VAL A 457 7.00 -1.85 11.54
N ASP A 458 5.80 -2.22 11.10
CA ASP A 458 5.10 -1.58 9.98
C ASP A 458 4.34 -0.32 10.43
N ASP A 459 3.99 0.55 9.48
CA ASP A 459 3.13 1.73 9.64
C ASP A 459 1.64 1.38 9.91
N ALA A 460 1.39 0.28 10.61
CA ALA A 460 0.07 -0.18 11.01
C ALA A 460 -0.54 0.78 12.05
N PRO A 461 -1.74 1.36 11.80
CA PRO A 461 -2.37 2.32 12.71
C PRO A 461 -2.56 1.82 14.16
N SER A 462 -2.79 0.52 14.36
CA SER A 462 -2.89 -0.08 15.70
C SER A 462 -1.57 -0.03 16.47
N LEU A 463 -0.45 -0.36 15.82
CA LEU A 463 0.89 -0.29 16.44
C LEU A 463 1.32 1.15 16.68
N LEU A 464 0.89 2.08 15.82
CA LEU A 464 1.03 3.53 16.03
C LEU A 464 0.26 4.01 17.28
N GLU A 465 -1.01 3.65 17.43
CA GLU A 465 -1.84 4.06 18.59
C GLU A 465 -1.34 3.46 19.92
N GLU A 466 -0.95 2.17 19.94
CA GLU A 466 -0.32 1.55 21.12
C GLU A 466 1.03 2.19 21.45
N TRP A 467 1.84 2.49 20.43
CA TRP A 467 3.11 3.19 20.59
C TRP A 467 2.94 4.56 21.23
N TYR A 468 2.03 5.40 20.71
CA TYR A 468 1.71 6.70 21.32
C TYR A 468 1.20 6.54 22.75
N THR A 469 0.39 5.51 23.03
CA THR A 469 -0.09 5.22 24.39
C THR A 469 1.06 4.86 25.35
N MET A 470 2.07 4.09 24.91
CA MET A 470 3.21 3.68 25.75
C MET A 470 4.30 4.73 25.90
N VAL A 471 4.64 5.50 24.86
CA VAL A 471 5.62 6.61 24.93
C VAL A 471 5.24 7.60 26.02
N ASN A 472 3.94 7.83 26.14
CA ASN A 472 3.33 8.71 27.11
C ASN A 472 3.30 8.17 28.55
N CYS A 473 3.56 6.88 28.75
CA CYS A 473 3.81 6.28 30.06
C CYS A 473 5.31 6.02 30.34
N THR A 474 6.15 5.98 29.31
CA THR A 474 7.52 5.44 29.40
C THR A 474 8.50 6.17 28.47
N THR A 475 9.48 6.86 29.05
CA THR A 475 10.33 7.83 28.34
C THR A 475 11.55 7.24 27.60
N TYR A 476 11.58 5.92 27.31
CA TYR A 476 12.83 5.22 27.00
C TYR A 476 12.78 4.08 25.94
N VAL A 477 11.72 3.92 25.13
CA VAL A 477 11.66 2.92 24.03
C VAL A 477 11.86 3.61 22.66
N ASN A 478 12.04 2.88 21.54
CA ASN A 478 12.41 3.45 20.21
C ASN A 478 11.85 2.64 19.00
N ILE A 479 11.12 3.26 18.04
CA ILE A 479 10.33 2.66 16.92
C ILE A 479 10.40 3.49 15.59
N ARG A 480 10.05 2.93 14.39
CA ARG A 480 10.10 3.57 13.02
C ARG A 480 9.01 3.10 12.00
N TRP A 481 8.75 3.85 10.90
CA TRP A 481 7.59 3.76 9.94
C TRP A 481 7.90 3.91 8.39
N ASN A 482 6.92 4.22 7.49
CA ASN A 482 6.93 3.96 6.00
C ASN A 482 5.99 4.87 5.08
N ASP A 483 5.97 4.72 3.72
CA ASP A 483 5.15 5.51 2.70
C ASP A 483 4.82 4.76 1.35
N ILE A 484 3.67 5.04 0.65
CA ILE A 484 3.46 4.58 -0.78
C ILE A 484 2.59 5.37 -1.85
N TYR A 485 1.93 6.54 -1.64
CA TYR A 485 0.83 7.05 -2.56
C TYR A 485 0.97 8.51 -3.14
N PRO A 486 0.13 8.98 -4.11
CA PRO A 486 0.03 10.39 -4.59
C PRO A 486 -1.09 11.20 -3.89
N CYS A 487 -1.06 12.54 -3.96
CA CYS A 487 -1.86 13.42 -3.12
C CYS A 487 -2.82 14.37 -3.90
N ARG A 488 -3.96 14.69 -3.28
CA ARG A 488 -4.89 15.74 -3.75
C ARG A 488 -4.74 16.95 -2.84
N VAL A 489 -4.44 18.12 -3.41
CA VAL A 489 -4.10 19.32 -2.63
C VAL A 489 -5.30 19.82 -1.83
N TYR A 490 -6.45 20.00 -2.49
CA TYR A 490 -7.71 20.36 -1.82
C TYR A 490 -8.87 19.47 -2.27
N PRO A 491 -9.80 19.08 -1.37
CA PRO A 491 -10.97 18.26 -1.72
C PRO A 491 -11.96 18.93 -2.68
N GLU A 492 -11.94 20.25 -2.78
CA GLU A 492 -12.96 21.03 -3.49
C GLU A 492 -12.56 21.36 -4.94
N VAL A 493 -11.29 21.71 -5.17
CA VAL A 493 -10.75 21.84 -6.54
C VAL A 493 -10.46 20.44 -7.10
N PRO A 494 -10.85 20.10 -8.34
CA PRO A 494 -10.53 18.82 -8.95
C PRO A 494 -9.09 18.83 -9.51
N LEU A 495 -8.12 19.13 -8.64
CA LEU A 495 -6.70 19.30 -8.96
C LEU A 495 -5.83 18.39 -8.09
N PHE A 496 -5.04 17.53 -8.73
CA PHE A 496 -4.25 16.46 -8.10
C PHE A 496 -2.76 16.62 -8.38
N VAL A 497 -1.89 16.21 -7.46
CA VAL A 497 -0.42 16.31 -7.60
C VAL A 497 0.24 14.94 -7.36
N ALA A 498 1.08 14.53 -8.30
CA ALA A 498 1.67 13.20 -8.32
C ALA A 498 3.21 13.26 -8.36
N SER A 499 3.88 12.97 -7.24
CA SER A 499 5.34 12.97 -7.10
C SER A 499 6.03 11.69 -7.58
N LYS A 500 5.31 10.56 -7.62
CA LYS A 500 5.83 9.24 -8.07
C LYS A 500 5.56 9.04 -9.57
N SER A 501 6.44 8.31 -10.26
CA SER A 501 6.59 8.39 -11.73
C SER A 501 5.37 7.94 -12.57
N VAL A 502 5.09 8.69 -13.64
CA VAL A 502 3.97 8.54 -14.60
C VAL A 502 3.74 7.10 -15.11
N LYS A 503 4.78 6.26 -15.15
CA LYS A 503 4.66 4.83 -15.52
C LYS A 503 3.71 4.01 -14.63
N LEU A 504 3.44 4.48 -13.40
CA LEU A 504 2.56 3.82 -12.43
C LEU A 504 1.06 4.13 -12.65
N TYR A 505 0.75 5.05 -13.57
CA TYR A 505 -0.61 5.58 -13.78
C TYR A 505 -1.14 5.08 -15.12
N ASN A 506 -2.27 4.40 -15.06
CA ASN A 506 -2.96 3.79 -16.19
C ASN A 506 -4.37 4.40 -16.34
N LEU A 507 -5.13 3.91 -17.32
CA LEU A 507 -6.51 4.36 -17.54
C LEU A 507 -7.35 4.26 -16.24
N THR A 508 -7.34 3.10 -15.60
CA THR A 508 -8.09 2.81 -14.37
C THR A 508 -7.76 3.78 -13.23
N MET A 509 -6.53 4.24 -13.12
CA MET A 509 -6.12 5.21 -12.09
C MET A 509 -6.50 6.65 -12.44
N LEU A 510 -6.60 7.00 -13.72
CA LEU A 510 -7.13 8.30 -14.15
C LEU A 510 -8.67 8.31 -14.05
N GLU A 511 -9.34 7.20 -14.40
CA GLU A 511 -10.76 6.95 -14.18
C GLU A 511 -11.14 7.03 -12.69
N ALA A 512 -10.40 6.38 -11.80
CA ALA A 512 -10.66 6.40 -10.35
C ALA A 512 -10.45 7.78 -9.69
N LEU A 513 -9.73 8.69 -10.36
CA LEU A 513 -9.57 10.09 -9.94
C LEU A 513 -10.46 11.05 -10.77
N ASP A 514 -11.30 10.49 -11.65
CA ASP A 514 -12.11 11.15 -12.69
C ASP A 514 -11.32 12.14 -13.59
N VAL A 515 -10.00 12.02 -13.69
CA VAL A 515 -9.12 12.98 -14.36
C VAL A 515 -9.28 12.93 -15.88
N ARG A 516 -9.86 13.98 -16.49
CA ARG A 516 -9.98 14.14 -17.95
C ARG A 516 -8.86 14.95 -18.59
N ASN A 517 -8.09 15.69 -17.81
CA ASN A 517 -7.02 16.55 -18.32
C ASN A 517 -5.71 16.23 -17.58
N VAL A 518 -4.58 16.16 -18.29
CA VAL A 518 -3.29 15.77 -17.70
C VAL A 518 -2.21 16.78 -18.03
N VAL A 519 -1.52 17.31 -17.00
CA VAL A 519 -0.30 18.09 -17.15
C VAL A 519 0.90 17.17 -17.01
N LEU A 520 1.74 17.12 -18.04
CA LEU A 520 2.90 16.23 -18.16
C LEU A 520 4.16 17.02 -18.53
N LEU A 521 5.32 16.51 -18.12
CA LEU A 521 6.62 16.96 -18.60
C LEU A 521 7.02 16.19 -19.87
N GLN A 522 7.71 16.84 -20.81
CA GLN A 522 8.04 16.30 -22.13
C GLN A 522 9.22 15.29 -22.12
N PHE A 523 9.06 14.17 -21.42
CA PHE A 523 10.11 13.13 -21.32
C PHE A 523 10.50 12.42 -22.64
N LYS A 524 9.86 12.75 -23.78
CA LYS A 524 10.27 12.38 -25.15
C LYS A 524 9.85 13.42 -26.20
N SER A 525 10.78 13.74 -27.10
CA SER A 525 10.63 14.72 -28.19
C SER A 525 9.56 14.42 -29.24
N TRP A 526 9.07 13.18 -29.34
CA TRP A 526 7.94 12.86 -30.23
C TRP A 526 6.58 13.27 -29.65
N ILE A 527 6.50 13.59 -28.35
CA ILE A 527 5.30 14.13 -27.70
C ILE A 527 5.25 15.63 -28.00
N PRO A 528 4.17 16.19 -28.57
CA PRO A 528 4.04 17.62 -28.82
C PRO A 528 3.95 18.41 -27.50
N VAL A 529 4.49 19.63 -27.49
CA VAL A 529 4.47 20.59 -26.37
C VAL A 529 3.25 21.51 -26.49
N GLY A 530 2.69 21.94 -25.35
CA GLY A 530 1.51 22.81 -25.26
C GLY A 530 0.21 22.05 -24.98
N GLU A 531 -0.93 22.72 -25.17
CA GLU A 531 -2.26 22.10 -25.10
C GLU A 531 -2.56 21.34 -26.40
N VAL A 532 -2.97 20.08 -26.29
CA VAL A 532 -3.34 19.20 -27.41
C VAL A 532 -4.58 18.41 -27.05
N GLU A 533 -5.63 18.49 -27.87
CA GLU A 533 -6.84 17.68 -27.68
C GLU A 533 -6.51 16.19 -27.86
N ALA A 534 -7.13 15.33 -27.05
CA ALA A 534 -6.78 13.92 -26.99
C ALA A 534 -7.07 13.17 -28.32
N GLY A 535 -8.03 13.66 -29.12
CA GLY A 535 -8.29 13.18 -30.48
C GLY A 535 -7.13 13.45 -31.44
N ASP A 536 -6.54 14.64 -31.40
CA ASP A 536 -5.35 14.99 -32.19
C ASP A 536 -4.13 14.21 -31.71
N MET A 537 -4.01 13.99 -30.38
CA MET A 537 -2.99 13.11 -29.81
C MET A 537 -3.14 11.66 -30.31
N GLU A 538 -4.37 11.10 -30.43
CA GLU A 538 -4.59 9.78 -31.05
C GLU A 538 -4.18 9.80 -32.54
N MET A 539 -4.50 10.85 -33.30
CA MET A 539 -4.11 10.96 -34.71
C MET A 539 -2.60 11.05 -34.92
N HIS A 540 -1.89 11.82 -34.09
CA HIS A 540 -0.43 11.94 -34.08
C HIS A 540 0.24 10.60 -33.75
N LEU A 541 -0.20 9.93 -32.68
CA LEU A 541 0.25 8.58 -32.31
C LEU A 541 0.00 7.55 -33.42
N GLN A 542 -1.17 7.61 -34.08
CA GLN A 542 -1.46 6.75 -35.23
C GLN A 542 -0.55 7.04 -36.44
N ALA A 543 -0.18 8.29 -36.69
CA ALA A 543 0.75 8.64 -37.77
C ALA A 543 2.14 8.02 -37.53
N LEU A 544 2.68 8.17 -36.32
CA LEU A 544 3.96 7.56 -35.90
C LEU A 544 3.91 6.02 -35.96
N GLN A 545 2.80 5.40 -35.55
CA GLN A 545 2.62 3.94 -35.64
C GLN A 545 2.54 3.42 -37.09
N ARG A 546 1.98 4.21 -38.02
CA ARG A 546 1.98 3.86 -39.46
C ARG A 546 3.38 3.92 -40.08
N GLY A 547 4.32 4.67 -39.49
CA GLY A 547 5.75 4.62 -39.82
C GLY A 547 6.36 3.25 -39.55
N VAL A 548 6.11 2.69 -38.35
CA VAL A 548 6.57 1.35 -37.94
C VAL A 548 6.15 0.28 -38.95
N ALA A 549 4.87 0.29 -39.34
CA ALA A 549 4.31 -0.68 -40.27
C ALA A 549 4.94 -0.62 -41.67
N LYS A 550 5.38 0.56 -42.12
CA LYS A 550 6.09 0.72 -43.40
C LYS A 550 7.55 0.25 -43.33
N SER A 551 8.25 0.45 -42.21
CA SER A 551 9.62 -0.04 -42.04
C SER A 551 9.66 -1.57 -42.03
N VAL A 552 8.87 -2.20 -41.14
CA VAL A 552 8.82 -3.67 -40.98
C VAL A 552 8.39 -4.39 -42.28
N ALA A 553 7.60 -3.74 -43.14
CA ALA A 553 7.21 -4.29 -44.43
C ALA A 553 8.37 -4.39 -45.46
N ASN A 554 9.42 -3.58 -45.33
CA ASN A 554 10.62 -3.65 -46.18
C ASN A 554 11.64 -4.69 -45.68
N ASP A 555 11.70 -4.94 -44.37
CA ASP A 555 12.74 -5.78 -43.73
C ASP A 555 12.42 -7.29 -43.71
N GLY A 556 11.30 -7.70 -44.34
CA GLY A 556 11.03 -9.10 -44.71
C GLY A 556 10.84 -10.13 -43.57
N ASN A 557 10.69 -9.69 -42.33
CA ASN A 557 10.81 -10.56 -41.15
C ASN A 557 9.49 -11.18 -40.65
N SER A 558 9.60 -12.25 -39.84
CA SER A 558 8.50 -13.19 -39.56
C SER A 558 7.37 -12.69 -38.62
N ILE A 559 6.18 -13.28 -38.83
CA ILE A 559 4.89 -12.98 -38.18
C ILE A 559 4.94 -12.94 -36.63
N SER A 560 5.87 -13.65 -36.00
CA SER A 560 6.07 -13.65 -34.54
C SER A 560 6.38 -12.26 -33.98
N GLN A 561 7.18 -11.44 -34.67
CA GLN A 561 7.52 -10.09 -34.21
C GLN A 561 6.32 -9.11 -34.29
N MET A 562 5.38 -9.32 -35.22
CA MET A 562 4.20 -8.46 -35.41
C MET A 562 3.21 -8.46 -34.22
N ARG A 563 3.35 -9.38 -33.26
CA ARG A 563 2.55 -9.36 -32.01
C ARG A 563 3.17 -8.46 -30.94
N SER A 564 4.47 -8.19 -30.99
CA SER A 564 5.19 -7.34 -30.02
C SER A 564 5.05 -5.85 -30.32
N THR A 565 5.01 -5.46 -31.60
CA THR A 565 5.06 -4.06 -32.07
C THR A 565 3.79 -3.23 -31.88
N ARG A 566 2.74 -3.78 -31.24
CA ARG A 566 1.44 -3.11 -31.05
C ARG A 566 1.43 -1.93 -30.07
N ARG A 567 2.56 -1.64 -29.39
CA ARG A 567 2.71 -0.52 -28.43
C ARG A 567 4.01 0.27 -28.65
N THR A 568 4.52 0.32 -29.88
CA THR A 568 5.73 1.09 -30.23
C THR A 568 5.43 2.15 -31.28
N VAL A 569 6.04 3.32 -31.15
CA VAL A 569 6.13 4.36 -32.18
C VAL A 569 7.53 4.40 -32.78
N VAL A 570 7.66 4.81 -34.04
CA VAL A 570 8.97 5.15 -34.64
C VAL A 570 9.07 6.66 -34.83
N CYS A 571 10.18 7.24 -34.39
CA CYS A 571 10.55 8.63 -34.64
C CYS A 571 12.04 8.68 -34.97
N ASN A 572 12.43 9.42 -36.02
CA ASN A 572 13.81 9.54 -36.50
C ASN A 572 14.57 8.22 -36.74
N GLY A 573 13.84 7.10 -36.94
CA GLY A 573 14.40 5.75 -37.13
C GLY A 573 14.42 4.88 -35.86
N GLU A 574 14.28 5.47 -34.68
CA GLU A 574 14.29 4.73 -33.40
C GLU A 574 12.89 4.28 -32.96
N MET A 575 12.82 3.15 -32.26
CA MET A 575 11.57 2.58 -31.73
C MET A 575 11.39 2.90 -30.23
N PHE A 576 10.32 3.61 -29.88
CA PHE A 576 9.98 3.92 -28.48
C PHE A 576 8.72 3.20 -28.00
N PRO A 577 8.72 2.59 -26.79
CA PRO A 577 7.51 2.03 -26.20
C PRO A 577 6.57 3.15 -25.73
N VAL A 578 5.29 3.07 -26.11
CA VAL A 578 4.26 4.05 -25.77
C VAL A 578 3.80 3.82 -24.32
N PRO A 579 3.92 4.80 -23.40
CA PRO A 579 3.46 4.67 -22.01
C PRO A 579 1.93 4.53 -21.91
N GLN A 580 1.42 3.96 -20.82
CA GLN A 580 -0.01 3.65 -20.70
C GLN A 580 -0.92 4.89 -20.77
N ILE A 581 -0.44 6.04 -20.29
CA ILE A 581 -1.14 7.35 -20.40
C ILE A 581 -1.31 7.87 -21.84
N PHE A 582 -0.57 7.29 -22.80
CA PHE A 582 -0.72 7.52 -24.24
C PHE A 582 -1.27 6.27 -24.96
N SER A 583 -1.85 5.32 -24.23
CA SER A 583 -2.54 4.19 -24.84
C SER A 583 -3.87 4.63 -25.45
N LYS A 584 -4.30 3.92 -26.50
CA LYS A 584 -5.50 4.26 -27.29
C LYS A 584 -6.79 4.41 -26.46
N SER A 585 -6.88 3.73 -25.31
CA SER A 585 -8.03 3.86 -24.41
C SER A 585 -7.96 5.15 -23.57
N VAL A 586 -6.75 5.57 -23.15
CA VAL A 586 -6.55 6.84 -22.43
C VAL A 586 -6.72 8.05 -23.35
N THR A 587 -6.20 8.00 -24.59
CA THR A 587 -6.37 9.09 -25.58
C THR A 587 -7.82 9.28 -26.04
N ARG A 588 -8.74 8.38 -25.67
CA ARG A 588 -10.19 8.47 -25.92
C ARG A 588 -11.00 8.86 -24.69
N PHE A 589 -10.36 8.80 -23.53
CA PHE A 589 -10.97 9.07 -22.23
C PHE A 589 -10.63 10.49 -21.75
N LEU A 590 -9.37 10.90 -21.93
CA LEU A 590 -8.97 12.29 -21.70
C LEU A 590 -9.59 13.23 -22.73
N HIS A 591 -9.82 14.47 -22.33
CA HIS A 591 -10.24 15.55 -23.23
C HIS A 591 -9.01 16.25 -23.83
N SER A 592 -8.00 16.57 -23.00
CA SER A 592 -6.76 17.21 -23.44
C SER A 592 -5.54 16.76 -22.65
N TYR A 593 -4.38 16.88 -23.29
CA TYR A 593 -3.06 16.83 -22.68
C TYR A 593 -2.49 18.25 -22.67
N PHE A 594 -1.85 18.65 -21.58
CA PHE A 594 -0.99 19.83 -21.56
C PHE A 594 0.44 19.37 -21.27
N VAL A 595 1.32 19.54 -22.24
CA VAL A 595 2.70 19.05 -22.15
C VAL A 595 3.63 20.23 -21.98
N MET A 596 4.28 20.30 -20.83
CA MET A 596 5.34 21.26 -20.52
C MET A 596 6.67 20.75 -21.05
N ASP A 597 7.42 21.64 -21.69
CA ASP A 597 8.84 21.43 -21.98
C ASP A 597 9.62 21.23 -20.67
N GLU A 598 10.69 20.42 -20.70
CA GLU A 598 11.57 20.23 -19.54
C GLU A 598 12.54 21.42 -19.39
N GLU A 599 12.95 22.09 -20.48
CA GLU A 599 13.79 23.30 -20.49
C GLU A 599 13.23 24.44 -21.39
N PRO A 600 12.07 25.04 -21.06
CA PRO A 600 11.46 26.04 -21.95
C PRO A 600 12.24 27.35 -22.07
N ALA A 601 12.46 27.77 -23.32
CA ALA A 601 13.20 28.98 -23.69
C ALA A 601 12.53 30.31 -23.24
N ASP A 602 11.23 30.32 -22.99
CA ASP A 602 10.50 31.44 -22.38
C ASP A 602 9.63 30.92 -21.23
N GLN A 603 10.08 31.20 -20.00
CA GLN A 603 9.40 30.80 -18.76
C GLN A 603 8.11 31.59 -18.53
N ALA A 604 8.03 32.85 -18.97
CA ALA A 604 6.83 33.66 -18.83
C ALA A 604 5.72 33.18 -19.78
N SER A 605 6.08 32.76 -21.00
CA SER A 605 5.17 32.10 -21.93
C SER A 605 4.60 30.81 -21.34
N VAL A 606 5.44 29.92 -20.80
CA VAL A 606 4.99 28.65 -20.20
C VAL A 606 4.17 28.86 -18.92
N TYR A 607 4.56 29.80 -18.05
CA TYR A 607 3.76 30.16 -16.87
C TYR A 607 2.34 30.57 -17.27
N ASN A 608 2.22 31.52 -18.20
CA ASN A 608 0.92 32.03 -18.65
C ASN A 608 0.12 30.96 -19.41
N ALA A 609 0.76 30.11 -20.21
CA ALA A 609 0.09 29.01 -20.91
C ALA A 609 -0.49 27.98 -19.93
N LEU A 610 0.29 27.52 -18.94
CA LEU A 610 -0.18 26.57 -17.92
C LEU A 610 -1.27 27.20 -17.04
N ARG A 611 -1.10 28.46 -16.63
CA ARG A 611 -2.09 29.21 -15.84
C ARG A 611 -3.40 29.32 -16.59
N ASN A 612 -3.38 29.78 -17.84
CA ASN A 612 -4.58 29.92 -18.67
C ASN A 612 -5.27 28.57 -18.91
N TYR A 613 -4.51 27.50 -19.13
CA TYR A 613 -5.04 26.14 -19.23
C TYR A 613 -5.73 25.71 -17.93
N LEU A 614 -5.05 25.76 -16.78
CA LEU A 614 -5.60 25.35 -15.51
C LEU A 614 -6.81 26.20 -15.10
N THR A 615 -6.74 27.53 -15.20
CA THR A 615 -7.91 28.41 -14.92
C THR A 615 -9.08 28.10 -15.85
N THR A 616 -8.84 27.82 -17.15
CA THR A 616 -9.91 27.46 -18.10
C THR A 616 -10.55 26.11 -17.79
N ARG A 617 -9.76 25.10 -17.41
CA ARG A 617 -10.27 23.76 -17.10
C ARG A 617 -10.97 23.73 -15.73
N LEU A 618 -10.36 24.33 -14.71
CA LEU A 618 -10.91 24.33 -13.35
C LEU A 618 -12.13 25.25 -13.20
N SER A 619 -12.23 26.37 -13.93
CA SER A 619 -13.47 27.19 -13.97
C SER A 619 -14.66 26.47 -14.62
N ARG A 620 -14.39 25.51 -15.53
CA ARG A 620 -15.38 24.56 -16.07
C ARG A 620 -15.60 23.33 -15.18
N LYS A 621 -14.91 23.26 -14.03
CA LYS A 621 -14.80 22.09 -13.14
C LYS A 621 -14.28 20.82 -13.82
N GLU A 622 -13.56 20.96 -14.93
CA GLU A 622 -12.86 19.84 -15.55
C GLU A 622 -11.64 19.45 -14.72
N SER A 623 -11.53 18.17 -14.40
CA SER A 623 -10.51 17.58 -13.53
C SER A 623 -9.12 17.53 -14.16
N VAL A 624 -8.10 17.90 -13.38
CA VAL A 624 -6.69 17.94 -13.83
C VAL A 624 -5.76 17.23 -12.83
N VAL A 625 -4.83 16.41 -13.33
CA VAL A 625 -3.65 15.96 -12.55
C VAL A 625 -2.39 16.65 -13.07
N VAL A 626 -1.49 17.00 -12.16
CA VAL A 626 -0.16 17.53 -12.47
C VAL A 626 0.90 16.56 -11.98
N PHE A 627 1.67 16.00 -12.92
CA PHE A 627 2.73 15.04 -12.64
C PHE A 627 4.07 15.75 -12.39
N VAL A 628 4.52 15.70 -11.13
CA VAL A 628 5.73 16.36 -10.63
C VAL A 628 6.77 15.30 -10.27
N ASP A 629 7.25 14.55 -11.28
CA ASP A 629 8.27 13.50 -11.12
C ASP A 629 9.62 14.15 -10.70
N GLU A 630 9.86 14.24 -9.39
CA GLU A 630 10.99 14.98 -8.79
C GLU A 630 12.37 14.55 -9.31
N ARG A 631 12.47 13.34 -9.88
CA ARG A 631 13.71 12.77 -10.43
C ARG A 631 14.00 13.23 -11.87
N LYS A 632 13.11 14.02 -12.47
CA LYS A 632 13.22 14.53 -13.86
C LYS A 632 12.94 16.02 -13.94
N ALA A 633 11.94 16.50 -13.21
CA ALA A 633 11.50 17.87 -13.25
C ALA A 633 12.61 18.81 -12.74
N SER A 634 13.11 19.70 -13.60
CA SER A 634 14.08 20.72 -13.22
C SER A 634 13.56 21.53 -12.02
N GLN A 635 14.45 22.05 -11.17
CA GLN A 635 14.00 22.84 -10.01
C GLN A 635 13.19 24.06 -10.45
N MET A 636 13.56 24.69 -11.57
CA MET A 636 12.81 25.82 -12.13
C MET A 636 11.41 25.40 -12.57
N THR A 637 11.29 24.28 -13.29
CA THR A 637 9.99 23.79 -13.79
C THR A 637 9.09 23.35 -12.62
N ARG A 638 9.66 22.80 -11.53
CA ARG A 638 8.93 22.52 -10.28
C ARG A 638 8.46 23.79 -9.57
N ASP A 639 9.34 24.78 -9.41
CA ASP A 639 9.01 26.05 -8.77
C ASP A 639 7.93 26.81 -9.58
N THR A 640 8.00 26.79 -10.91
CA THR A 640 6.96 27.31 -11.83
C THR A 640 5.63 26.57 -11.68
N ILE A 641 5.63 25.23 -11.65
CA ILE A 641 4.42 24.43 -11.42
C ILE A 641 3.78 24.78 -10.07
N VAL A 642 4.57 24.82 -9.00
CA VAL A 642 4.06 25.15 -7.65
C VAL A 642 3.48 26.56 -7.62
N ALA A 643 4.13 27.55 -8.24
CA ALA A 643 3.61 28.92 -8.31
C ALA A 643 2.27 29.01 -9.04
N VAL A 644 2.15 28.40 -10.24
CA VAL A 644 0.89 28.39 -11.00
C VAL A 644 -0.20 27.59 -10.27
N LEU A 645 0.13 26.45 -9.65
CA LEU A 645 -0.81 25.70 -8.82
C LEU A 645 -1.35 26.57 -7.68
N CYS A 646 -0.47 27.26 -6.95
CA CYS A 646 -0.90 28.11 -5.83
C CYS A 646 -1.76 29.29 -6.29
N GLU A 647 -1.42 29.94 -7.41
CA GLU A 647 -2.18 31.05 -7.97
C GLU A 647 -3.55 30.60 -8.50
N VAL A 648 -3.63 29.50 -9.25
CA VAL A 648 -4.91 29.03 -9.80
C VAL A 648 -5.79 28.37 -8.73
N LEU A 649 -5.21 27.73 -7.70
CA LEU A 649 -5.97 27.31 -6.51
C LEU A 649 -6.51 28.53 -5.75
N THR A 650 -5.73 29.60 -5.63
CA THR A 650 -6.13 30.89 -5.06
C THR A 650 -7.29 31.50 -5.85
N GLU A 651 -7.27 31.49 -7.19
CA GLU A 651 -8.42 31.96 -8.00
C GLU A 651 -9.64 31.03 -7.90
N ALA A 652 -9.42 29.70 -7.85
CA ALA A 652 -10.49 28.70 -7.91
C ALA A 652 -11.22 28.47 -6.58
N MET A 653 -10.54 28.62 -5.44
CA MET A 653 -11.14 28.60 -4.09
C MET A 653 -11.90 29.90 -3.78
N GLY A 654 -12.06 30.79 -4.76
CA GLY A 654 -12.60 32.12 -4.56
C GLY A 654 -11.75 32.90 -3.57
N SER A 655 -12.34 33.90 -2.91
CA SER A 655 -11.55 34.75 -2.03
C SER A 655 -11.25 34.13 -0.65
N GLU A 656 -11.12 32.80 -0.42
CA GLU A 656 -11.07 32.18 0.94
C GLU A 656 -9.78 31.52 1.49
N VAL A 657 -8.88 30.89 0.71
CA VAL A 657 -7.69 30.16 1.23
C VAL A 657 -6.35 30.83 0.88
N THR A 658 -5.51 31.20 1.87
CA THR A 658 -4.29 32.02 1.62
C THR A 658 -3.33 31.39 0.61
N LEU A 659 -2.62 32.23 -0.16
CA LEU A 659 -1.52 31.79 -1.03
C LEU A 659 -0.42 31.01 -0.28
N GLY A 660 -0.23 31.27 1.02
CA GLY A 660 0.69 30.52 1.90
C GLY A 660 0.13 29.20 2.43
N CYS A 661 -1.20 29.07 2.52
CA CYS A 661 -1.88 27.80 2.79
C CYS A 661 -1.80 26.94 1.54
N CYS A 662 -2.20 27.48 0.38
CA CYS A 662 -2.00 26.85 -0.93
C CYS A 662 -0.54 26.42 -1.12
N LEU A 663 0.44 27.27 -0.78
CA LEU A 663 1.85 26.90 -0.87
C LEU A 663 2.23 25.76 0.07
N ASN A 664 1.81 25.77 1.33
CA ASN A 664 2.09 24.67 2.26
C ASN A 664 1.41 23.38 1.82
N ASP A 665 0.12 23.39 1.50
CA ASP A 665 -0.64 22.21 1.13
C ASP A 665 -0.19 21.63 -0.23
N VAL A 666 0.21 22.46 -1.21
CA VAL A 666 0.87 22.01 -2.45
C VAL A 666 2.25 21.42 -2.13
N VAL A 667 3.04 22.06 -1.28
CA VAL A 667 4.40 21.60 -0.95
C VAL A 667 4.37 20.30 -0.13
N ASP A 668 3.42 20.11 0.78
CA ASP A 668 3.27 18.90 1.57
C ASP A 668 2.60 17.77 0.76
N ALA A 669 1.70 18.09 -0.19
CA ALA A 669 1.25 17.15 -1.22
C ALA A 669 2.39 16.65 -2.15
N ILE A 670 3.48 17.41 -2.28
CA ILE A 670 4.70 16.99 -2.98
C ILE A 670 5.67 16.26 -2.03
N ARG A 671 5.81 16.73 -0.77
CA ARG A 671 6.80 16.26 0.23
C ARG A 671 6.37 15.07 1.09
N GLY A 672 5.11 14.64 1.04
CA GLY A 672 4.52 13.55 1.86
C GLY A 672 5.12 12.15 1.63
N ILE A 673 6.42 12.04 1.85
CA ILE A 673 7.32 10.88 1.67
C ILE A 673 8.32 10.79 2.84
N TYR A 674 8.50 11.85 3.66
CA TYR A 674 9.40 11.87 4.81
C TYR A 674 8.90 12.69 6.01
N VAL A 675 8.35 12.00 7.02
CA VAL A 675 8.60 12.23 8.47
C VAL A 675 8.67 10.86 9.14
#